data_AF-A0A4Q5UY05-F1
#
_entry.id   AF-A0A4Q5UY05-F1
#
_cell.length_a   1.000
_cell.length_b   1.000
_cell.length_c   1.000
_cell.angle_alpha   90.00
_cell.angle_beta   90.00
_cell.angle_gamma   90.00
#
_symmetry.space_group_name_H-M   'P 1'
#
loop_
_entity.id
_entity.type
_entity.pdbx_description
1 polymer ?
#
loop_
_entity_poly.entity_id
_entity_poly.type
_entity_poly.pdbx_seq_one_letter_code
_entity_poly.pdbx_strand_id
1 'polypeptide(L)'
;MKLISLAIACLLMLSLGVSAQQNFRTDADLMSLVNRYLHSPVSSTTKPNADVFLQRDMTAYLKATVQSAPPVPSQQMDNGHDHKSDMLLEFLNRPHPNVSTLNKYFNQAAAEFEIPVPILKAIAQVQSNWAQVSESLYGSWGVMGIIENNFTKQISQAAVLLHTDAASIKNDAKTNIRAAAALLRAYQQDQPSSSNLEDWFSSVKKMTGLVDEQLRHELALRIFNVLSNGAKTVTLWGEIINIDPVNVSLRQNITDPPPSSGQGQNQTEAVDYPLALENLTTCTSNFGTRPVGAVINFYFVHYVATGTYQGAIDWFKTCTPTPSGVSAHYVVRNSDGQVTQVVREANRAFSQGVALYNNEGIGVEHEVLATNLTMWDSEPMLASATALCADVCERNAIPKIRRINNGDRGIYGHSDVRATDCPNLTQDRWDDFIFRVNNVRRYVAPPVLYSIGNSGTATELTASWKTYADVNLAGYRLYYATNDAMSDWALVADETTLTPTDSTLTLNAAQFLVPPAGNVYHFKLAAVVTDGANPLLETASSDVYSRSSNSTGSKVLIVDGFDRYTGSASYKNISHSFVTSYFKALRDKGFLQISSAANDVVSDGRVNLNNYDIVVWFTGDESSADVVFTTNEKTAIKSFLDGGGKLILSGSEIAYNVGRAASTVYDLPFMNGYLKSTYVGDGAIAYTPATGIAGTPFQGLSVPFGIVYPEDFPDAINAFGGAVNILDYSVAGMRGGIAYKGLFGAGTEPGAVIFLSFTLETAAPFSIELFTQRALAYFDEPVITTPPTAVADAVTAQSGAAKRITVLLNDADNGTLLLSNSIEIVAQPANGTVTVDANGEILYISNPGFTGVDNFQYRVKNTNNQFSNTATVTITVSAASACDPAAPEVDDAKPKKDLRGAWVSTVSNIDWPSARTLTSAQQQDQLLRILDTLKSTGFNTVFLQIRPEGDALYASTIEPWSYWLTNAQGTAPNPF
;
A
#
# COMPACT_ATOMS: atom_id res chain seq x y z
N MET A 1 -50.91 1.11 1.05
CA MET A 1 -50.03 1.35 2.23
C MET A 1 -48.81 0.41 2.18
N LYS A 2 -48.02 0.50 1.10
CA LYS A 2 -46.78 -0.30 0.86
C LYS A 2 -45.86 0.37 -0.19
N LEU A 3 -45.91 1.70 -0.30
CA LEU A 3 -45.18 2.49 -1.30
C LEU A 3 -44.43 3.70 -0.69
N ILE A 4 -44.35 3.80 0.64
CA ILE A 4 -43.70 4.93 1.35
C ILE A 4 -42.41 4.49 2.07
N SER A 5 -42.09 3.18 2.10
CA SER A 5 -40.90 2.67 2.80
C SER A 5 -39.65 2.51 1.93
N LEU A 6 -39.75 2.68 0.60
CA LEU A 6 -38.60 2.58 -0.31
C LEU A 6 -37.96 3.95 -0.64
N ALA A 7 -38.67 5.06 -0.44
CA ALA A 7 -38.18 6.40 -0.76
C ALA A 7 -37.32 7.03 0.37
N ILE A 8 -37.33 6.45 1.57
CA ILE A 8 -36.53 6.95 2.71
C ILE A 8 -35.14 6.28 2.77
N ALA A 9 -34.94 5.14 2.12
CA ALA A 9 -33.63 4.48 2.01
C ALA A 9 -32.73 5.09 0.92
N CYS A 10 -33.32 5.73 -0.11
CA CYS A 10 -32.57 6.35 -1.21
C CYS A 10 -32.11 7.78 -0.93
N LEU A 11 -32.56 8.43 0.15
CA LEU A 11 -32.21 9.83 0.46
C LEU A 11 -31.17 9.99 1.59
N LEU A 12 -30.66 8.89 2.16
CA LEU A 12 -29.60 8.92 3.19
C LEU A 12 -28.21 8.46 2.68
N MET A 13 -28.07 8.07 1.41
CA MET A 13 -26.78 7.62 0.84
C MET A 13 -26.06 8.67 -0.03
N LEU A 14 -26.48 9.94 0.01
CA LEU A 14 -25.88 11.02 -0.79
C LEU A 14 -25.14 12.08 0.03
N SER A 15 -24.77 11.77 1.27
CA SER A 15 -23.78 12.54 2.01
C SER A 15 -22.82 11.58 2.68
N LEU A 16 -21.63 11.47 2.13
CA LEU A 16 -20.32 11.29 2.75
C LEU A 16 -19.39 10.71 1.69
N GLY A 17 -18.49 11.54 1.18
CA GLY A 17 -17.22 11.04 0.67
C GLY A 17 -16.51 10.39 1.85
N VAL A 18 -16.63 9.07 1.95
CA VAL A 18 -15.88 8.29 2.94
C VAL A 18 -14.64 7.80 2.22
N SER A 19 -13.52 8.52 2.41
CA SER A 19 -12.21 7.88 2.47
C SER A 19 -12.40 6.58 3.23
N ALA A 20 -12.04 5.41 2.68
CA ALA A 20 -12.27 4.11 3.33
C ALA A 20 -11.95 4.19 4.83
N GLN A 21 -12.99 4.41 5.64
CA GLN A 21 -12.81 4.66 7.06
C GLN A 21 -12.53 3.27 7.62
N GLN A 22 -11.33 3.06 8.15
CA GLN A 22 -11.06 1.82 8.89
C GLN A 22 -12.17 1.66 9.93
N ASN A 23 -13.00 0.62 9.77
CA ASN A 23 -14.07 0.33 10.71
C ASN A 23 -13.44 -0.30 11.95
N PHE A 24 -12.99 0.55 12.88
CA PHE A 24 -12.58 0.09 14.21
C PHE A 24 -13.73 -0.61 14.93
N ARG A 25 -13.41 -1.56 15.81
CA ARG A 25 -14.41 -2.20 16.69
C ARG A 25 -15.20 -1.15 17.46
N THR A 26 -16.50 -1.38 17.62
CA THR A 26 -17.34 -0.47 18.39
C THR A 26 -17.00 -0.55 19.89
N ASP A 27 -17.37 0.47 20.66
CA ASP A 27 -17.19 0.45 22.12
C ASP A 27 -17.90 -0.76 22.74
N ALA A 28 -19.06 -1.14 22.21
CA ALA A 28 -19.82 -2.30 22.67
C ALA A 28 -19.04 -3.60 22.43
N ASP A 29 -18.41 -3.77 21.26
CA ASP A 29 -17.60 -4.95 20.94
C ASP A 29 -16.37 -5.04 21.85
N LEU A 30 -15.70 -3.92 22.09
CA LEU A 30 -14.54 -3.83 22.97
C LEU A 30 -14.90 -4.14 24.43
N MET A 31 -16.03 -3.62 24.92
CA MET A 31 -16.52 -3.93 26.28
C MET A 31 -17.00 -5.38 26.40
N SER A 32 -17.51 -5.97 25.32
CA SER A 32 -17.83 -7.40 25.30
C SER A 32 -16.59 -8.26 25.56
N LEU A 33 -15.43 -7.91 24.98
CA LEU A 33 -14.16 -8.59 25.25
C LEU A 33 -13.73 -8.46 26.72
N VAL A 34 -13.86 -7.26 27.31
CA VAL A 34 -13.57 -7.04 28.73
C VAL A 34 -14.43 -7.95 29.60
N ASN A 35 -15.75 -7.96 29.37
CA ASN A 35 -16.69 -8.76 30.14
C ASN A 35 -16.46 -10.27 29.97
N ARG A 36 -15.97 -10.69 28.80
CA ARG A 36 -15.68 -12.09 28.49
C ARG A 36 -14.42 -12.62 29.17
N TYR A 37 -13.36 -11.80 29.23
CA TYR A 37 -12.04 -12.27 29.67
C TYR A 37 -11.64 -11.79 31.06
N LEU A 38 -12.26 -10.74 31.59
CA LEU A 38 -11.86 -10.11 32.84
C LEU A 38 -13.05 -10.02 33.80
N HIS A 39 -13.06 -10.89 34.81
CA HIS A 39 -14.19 -11.04 35.74
C HIS A 39 -14.00 -10.35 37.10
N SER A 40 -12.77 -9.98 37.48
CA SER A 40 -12.49 -9.35 38.79
C SER A 40 -13.06 -7.93 38.87
N PRO A 41 -13.59 -7.46 40.02
CA PRO A 41 -14.10 -6.10 40.12
C PRO A 41 -12.98 -5.07 39.93
N VAL A 42 -13.31 -3.93 39.31
CA VAL A 42 -12.41 -2.78 39.22
C VAL A 42 -12.65 -1.85 40.41
N SER A 43 -11.58 -1.53 41.12
CA SER A 43 -11.54 -0.51 42.16
C SER A 43 -10.89 0.76 41.62
N SER A 44 -11.32 1.92 42.11
CA SER A 44 -10.82 3.23 41.69
C SER A 44 -10.34 4.04 42.88
N THR A 45 -9.17 4.67 42.77
CA THR A 45 -8.60 5.55 43.79
C THR A 45 -8.21 6.88 43.16
N THR A 46 -8.68 7.99 43.75
CA THR A 46 -8.32 9.35 43.32
C THR A 46 -7.30 9.96 44.27
N LYS A 47 -6.14 10.37 43.74
CA LYS A 47 -5.09 11.07 44.50
C LYS A 47 -5.44 12.57 44.67
N PRO A 48 -4.84 13.28 45.64
CA PRO A 48 -5.10 14.71 45.87
C PRO A 48 -4.86 15.63 44.67
N ASN A 49 -4.02 15.22 43.72
CA ASN A 49 -3.74 15.93 42.48
C ASN A 49 -4.74 15.62 41.34
N ALA A 50 -5.87 14.99 41.68
CA ALA A 50 -6.92 14.51 40.78
C ALA A 50 -6.51 13.39 39.81
N ASP A 51 -5.35 12.75 40.01
CA ASP A 51 -5.01 11.54 39.26
C ASP A 51 -5.88 10.37 39.73
N VAL A 52 -6.47 9.63 38.79
CA VAL A 52 -7.33 8.48 39.05
C VAL A 52 -6.59 7.21 38.67
N PHE A 53 -6.57 6.25 39.60
CA PHE A 53 -5.95 4.95 39.41
C PHE A 53 -6.99 3.83 39.50
N LEU A 54 -6.94 2.90 38.57
CA LEU A 54 -7.77 1.70 38.51
C LEU A 54 -6.95 0.48 38.93
N GLN A 55 -7.56 -0.45 39.64
CA GLN A 55 -6.92 -1.69 40.08
C GLN A 55 -7.92 -2.82 40.08
N ARG A 56 -7.50 -4.01 39.63
CA ARG A 56 -8.25 -5.27 39.71
C ARG A 56 -7.28 -6.43 39.82
N ASP A 57 -7.76 -7.59 40.27
CA ASP A 57 -6.95 -8.81 40.30
C ASP A 57 -6.85 -9.44 38.89
N MET A 58 -5.63 -9.55 38.38
CA MET A 58 -5.28 -10.07 37.07
C MET A 58 -4.77 -11.52 37.14
N THR A 59 -4.74 -12.12 38.34
CA THR A 59 -4.25 -13.49 38.55
C THR A 59 -5.01 -14.49 37.69
N ALA A 60 -6.34 -14.43 37.71
CA ALA A 60 -7.19 -15.32 36.92
C ALA A 60 -7.09 -15.08 35.41
N TYR A 61 -6.56 -13.94 34.96
CA TYR A 61 -6.39 -13.62 33.55
C TYR A 61 -5.04 -14.12 33.01
N LEU A 62 -3.93 -13.85 33.70
CA LEU A 62 -2.61 -14.31 33.25
C LEU A 62 -2.33 -15.77 33.62
N LYS A 63 -2.82 -16.25 34.77
CA LYS A 63 -2.63 -17.65 35.22
C LYS A 63 -3.83 -18.55 34.89
N ALA A 64 -4.75 -18.09 34.04
CA ALA A 64 -5.94 -18.87 33.66
C ALA A 64 -5.59 -20.23 33.03
N THR A 65 -4.39 -20.35 32.49
CA THR A 65 -3.95 -21.42 31.58
C THR A 65 -2.80 -22.26 32.13
N VAL A 66 -2.25 -21.91 33.30
CA VAL A 66 -1.16 -22.67 33.93
C VAL A 66 -1.76 -23.93 34.53
N GLN A 67 -1.89 -24.99 33.73
CA GLN A 67 -1.95 -26.34 34.27
C GLN A 67 -0.61 -26.61 34.97
N SER A 68 -0.61 -27.40 36.05
CA SER A 68 0.62 -27.73 36.75
C SER A 68 1.52 -28.58 35.83
N ALA A 69 2.39 -27.91 35.06
CA ALA A 69 3.39 -28.58 34.25
C ALA A 69 4.23 -29.50 35.16
N PRO A 70 4.51 -30.75 34.76
CA PRO A 70 5.37 -31.62 35.53
C PRO A 70 6.72 -30.94 35.80
N PRO A 71 7.29 -31.03 37.01
CA PRO A 71 8.59 -30.45 37.27
C PRO A 71 9.63 -31.02 36.30
N VAL A 72 10.28 -30.14 35.52
CA VAL A 72 11.33 -30.53 34.57
C VAL A 72 12.59 -30.89 35.36
N PRO A 73 13.13 -32.12 35.24
CA PRO A 73 14.39 -32.48 35.88
C PRO A 73 15.53 -31.56 35.44
N SER A 74 16.43 -31.21 36.37
CA SER A 74 17.53 -30.27 36.07
C SER A 74 18.42 -30.71 34.90
N GLN A 75 18.52 -32.02 34.64
CA GLN A 75 19.28 -32.58 33.51
C GLN A 75 18.61 -32.35 32.14
N GLN A 76 17.33 -31.97 32.11
CA GLN A 76 16.56 -31.68 30.89
C GLN A 76 16.40 -30.17 30.65
N MET A 77 16.82 -29.34 31.60
CA MET A 77 16.83 -27.88 31.45
C MET A 77 17.81 -27.47 30.37
N ASP A 78 17.42 -26.45 29.61
CA ASP A 78 18.14 -25.99 28.44
C ASP A 78 17.87 -24.49 28.20
N ASN A 79 18.51 -23.92 27.18
CA ASN A 79 18.26 -22.56 26.75
C ASN A 79 16.80 -22.36 26.33
N GLY A 80 16.20 -21.30 26.84
CA GLY A 80 14.84 -20.88 26.53
C GLY A 80 14.55 -19.55 27.19
N HIS A 81 13.62 -18.81 26.63
CA HIS A 81 13.20 -17.54 27.21
C HIS A 81 11.99 -17.75 28.11
N ASP A 82 11.69 -16.72 28.90
CA ASP A 82 10.49 -16.61 29.72
C ASP A 82 10.10 -15.13 29.71
N HIS A 83 8.81 -14.84 29.68
CA HIS A 83 8.28 -13.49 29.56
C HIS A 83 8.19 -12.77 30.91
N LYS A 84 8.87 -13.30 31.94
CA LYS A 84 8.87 -12.77 33.31
C LYS A 84 7.46 -12.65 33.86
N SER A 85 6.64 -13.66 33.59
CA SER A 85 5.20 -13.73 33.86
C SER A 85 4.79 -13.32 35.28
N ASP A 86 5.53 -13.76 36.29
CA ASP A 86 5.26 -13.38 37.69
C ASP A 86 5.48 -11.88 37.93
N MET A 87 6.47 -11.27 37.28
CA MET A 87 6.72 -9.84 37.34
C MET A 87 5.67 -9.07 36.55
N LEU A 88 5.25 -9.57 35.39
CA LEU A 88 4.16 -8.97 34.62
C LEU A 88 2.85 -8.97 35.42
N LEU A 89 2.52 -10.10 36.06
CA LEU A 89 1.36 -10.21 36.93
C LEU A 89 1.43 -9.24 38.11
N GLU A 90 2.59 -9.14 38.76
CA GLU A 90 2.80 -8.17 39.84
C GLU A 90 2.55 -6.74 39.36
N PHE A 91 3.09 -6.37 38.20
CA PHE A 91 2.89 -5.05 37.61
C PHE A 91 1.43 -4.78 37.26
N LEU A 92 0.73 -5.71 36.60
CA LEU A 92 -0.68 -5.56 36.21
C LEU A 92 -1.65 -5.51 37.40
N ASN A 93 -1.24 -6.06 38.56
CA ASN A 93 -2.01 -6.00 39.80
C ASN A 93 -1.80 -4.70 40.60
N ARG A 94 -0.85 -3.83 40.22
CA ARG A 94 -0.70 -2.50 40.86
C ARG A 94 -1.87 -1.58 40.49
N PRO A 95 -2.04 -0.44 41.19
CA PRO A 95 -2.92 0.62 40.70
C PRO A 95 -2.35 1.24 39.41
N HIS A 96 -3.13 1.25 38.33
CA HIS A 96 -2.76 1.83 37.03
C HIS A 96 -3.46 3.15 36.79
N PRO A 97 -2.77 4.17 36.25
CA PRO A 97 -3.43 5.40 35.90
C PRO A 97 -4.50 5.14 34.82
N ASN A 98 -5.68 5.70 35.02
CA ASN A 98 -6.79 5.58 34.07
C ASN A 98 -6.49 6.39 32.79
N VAL A 99 -7.27 6.19 31.72
CA VAL A 99 -7.07 6.83 30.40
C VAL A 99 -7.02 8.36 30.51
N SER A 100 -7.87 8.97 31.34
CA SER A 100 -7.84 10.43 31.57
C SER A 100 -6.52 10.88 32.22
N THR A 101 -6.01 10.11 33.18
CA THR A 101 -4.75 10.40 33.88
C THR A 101 -3.55 10.19 32.96
N LEU A 102 -3.55 9.14 32.13
CA LEU A 102 -2.51 8.92 31.12
C LEU A 102 -2.49 10.05 30.09
N ASN A 103 -3.64 10.51 29.60
CA ASN A 103 -3.74 11.69 28.74
C ASN A 103 -3.14 12.93 29.40
N LYS A 104 -3.43 13.16 30.68
CA LYS A 104 -2.80 14.24 31.47
C LYS A 104 -1.27 14.08 31.52
N TYR A 105 -0.75 12.87 31.73
CA TYR A 105 0.71 12.62 31.75
C TYR A 105 1.36 12.84 30.39
N PHE A 106 0.75 12.38 29.29
CA PHE A 106 1.23 12.67 27.94
C PHE A 106 1.27 14.17 27.65
N ASN A 107 0.20 14.89 27.97
CA ASN A 107 0.16 16.35 27.79
C ASN A 107 1.22 17.08 28.62
N GLN A 108 1.44 16.65 29.86
CA GLN A 108 2.46 17.24 30.74
C GLN A 108 3.88 16.98 30.23
N ALA A 109 4.20 15.74 29.85
CA ALA A 109 5.52 15.40 29.32
C ALA A 109 5.76 16.06 27.95
N ALA A 110 4.74 16.10 27.09
CA ALA A 110 4.78 16.82 25.82
C ALA A 110 5.11 18.30 26.00
N ALA A 111 4.44 18.97 26.94
CA ALA A 111 4.69 20.37 27.26
C ALA A 111 6.08 20.58 27.89
N GLU A 112 6.52 19.67 28.76
CA GLU A 112 7.82 19.77 29.44
C GLU A 112 9.01 19.63 28.49
N PHE A 113 8.92 18.72 27.51
CA PHE A 113 10.02 18.41 26.59
C PHE A 113 9.82 18.94 25.17
N GLU A 114 8.77 19.75 24.96
CA GLU A 114 8.38 20.32 23.66
C GLU A 114 8.26 19.26 22.56
N ILE A 115 7.51 18.19 22.84
CA ILE A 115 7.27 17.12 21.88
C ILE A 115 5.77 16.98 21.54
N PRO A 116 5.39 16.56 20.33
CA PRO A 116 3.98 16.35 19.98
C PRO A 116 3.32 15.23 20.80
N VAL A 117 2.18 15.54 21.42
CA VAL A 117 1.34 14.57 22.15
C VAL A 117 0.97 13.33 21.32
N PRO A 118 0.59 13.44 20.02
CA PRO A 118 0.25 12.28 19.21
C PRO A 118 1.37 11.23 19.15
N ILE A 119 2.64 11.66 19.07
CA ILE A 119 3.80 10.74 19.01
C ILE A 119 3.91 9.90 20.27
N LEU A 120 3.79 10.52 21.46
CA LEU A 120 3.81 9.79 22.72
C LEU A 120 2.69 8.75 22.80
N LYS A 121 1.48 9.13 22.40
CA LYS A 121 0.32 8.23 22.38
C LYS A 121 0.52 7.06 21.42
N ALA A 122 1.04 7.31 20.22
CA ALA A 122 1.29 6.26 19.23
C ALA A 122 2.38 5.28 19.68
N ILE A 123 3.47 5.77 20.28
CA ILE A 123 4.50 4.90 20.88
C ILE A 123 3.90 4.03 21.98
N ALA A 124 3.16 4.64 22.91
CA ALA A 124 2.51 3.91 24.00
C ALA A 124 1.50 2.86 23.49
N GLN A 125 0.80 3.18 22.39
CA GLN A 125 -0.16 2.29 21.76
C GLN A 125 0.52 1.03 21.20
N VAL A 126 1.61 1.21 20.44
CA VAL A 126 2.33 0.09 19.82
C VAL A 126 3.09 -0.74 20.85
N GLN A 127 3.69 -0.11 21.85
CA GLN A 127 4.60 -0.80 22.78
C GLN A 127 3.87 -1.55 23.92
N SER A 128 2.77 -1.00 24.44
CA SER A 128 2.16 -1.50 25.69
C SER A 128 0.64 -1.39 25.75
N ASN A 129 -0.02 -0.84 24.74
CA ASN A 129 -1.46 -0.52 24.76
C ASN A 129 -1.88 0.28 26.02
N TRP A 130 -1.13 1.32 26.39
CA TRP A 130 -1.53 2.19 27.50
C TRP A 130 -0.99 1.77 28.87
N ALA A 131 -0.44 0.57 29.00
CA ALA A 131 -0.25 -0.08 30.29
C ALA A 131 1.18 0.05 30.83
N GLN A 132 1.29 0.29 32.13
CA GLN A 132 2.56 0.13 32.83
C GLN A 132 2.86 -1.36 33.01
N VAL A 133 3.87 -1.85 32.29
CA VAL A 133 4.27 -3.25 32.25
C VAL A 133 5.70 -3.45 32.77
N SER A 134 5.99 -4.69 33.17
CA SER A 134 7.33 -5.15 33.54
C SER A 134 8.25 -5.28 32.30
N GLU A 135 9.45 -5.80 32.52
CA GLU A 135 10.40 -6.16 31.47
C GLU A 135 9.81 -7.09 30.41
N SER A 136 10.13 -6.86 29.13
CA SER A 136 9.93 -7.82 28.04
C SER A 136 11.09 -8.80 27.89
N LEU A 137 10.96 -9.79 27.02
CA LEU A 137 12.03 -10.74 26.68
C LEU A 137 13.33 -10.06 26.20
N TYR A 138 13.23 -8.83 25.67
CA TYR A 138 14.36 -8.03 25.18
C TYR A 138 14.67 -6.79 26.02
N GLY A 139 14.06 -6.66 27.20
CA GLY A 139 14.42 -5.62 28.16
C GLY A 139 13.70 -4.28 27.99
N SER A 140 12.55 -4.23 27.29
CA SER A 140 11.70 -3.01 27.25
C SER A 140 10.84 -2.89 28.50
N TRP A 141 10.63 -1.66 28.99
CA TRP A 141 9.90 -1.40 30.25
C TRP A 141 8.82 -0.32 30.13
N GLY A 142 7.72 -0.52 30.88
CA GLY A 142 6.69 0.48 31.15
C GLY A 142 5.84 0.88 29.95
N VAL A 143 5.05 1.94 30.11
CA VAL A 143 4.09 2.42 29.10
C VAL A 143 4.75 2.68 27.74
N MET A 144 5.99 3.17 27.72
CA MET A 144 6.66 3.62 26.52
C MET A 144 7.63 2.60 25.90
N GLY A 145 7.78 1.42 26.51
CA GLY A 145 8.66 0.37 25.99
C GLY A 145 10.16 0.75 25.96
N ILE A 146 10.64 1.54 26.92
CA ILE A 146 12.03 2.01 26.96
C ILE A 146 12.98 0.85 27.31
N ILE A 147 14.04 0.65 26.52
CA ILE A 147 14.90 -0.53 26.63
C ILE A 147 16.08 -0.30 27.59
N GLU A 148 16.30 -1.26 28.48
CA GLU A 148 17.49 -1.36 29.32
C GLU A 148 17.98 -2.81 29.34
N ASN A 149 19.00 -3.09 28.54
CA ASN A 149 19.63 -4.41 28.44
C ASN A 149 21.15 -4.24 28.18
N ASN A 150 21.87 -5.30 27.84
CA ASN A 150 23.33 -5.22 27.62
C ASN A 150 23.75 -4.45 26.36
N PHE A 151 22.82 -4.12 25.48
CA PHE A 151 23.06 -3.47 24.19
C PHE A 151 22.52 -2.04 24.16
N THR A 152 21.35 -1.82 24.75
CA THR A 152 20.62 -0.56 24.74
C THR A 152 20.41 -0.07 26.17
N LYS A 153 20.82 1.19 26.42
CA LYS A 153 20.89 1.83 27.74
C LYS A 153 19.97 3.04 27.88
N GLN A 154 18.75 2.96 27.33
CA GLN A 154 17.85 4.11 27.28
C GLN A 154 17.35 4.55 28.66
N ILE A 155 17.06 3.62 29.59
CA ILE A 155 16.65 3.99 30.95
C ILE A 155 17.79 4.70 31.69
N SER A 156 19.00 4.17 31.62
CA SER A 156 20.19 4.81 32.17
C SER A 156 20.41 6.22 31.59
N GLN A 157 20.25 6.39 30.27
CA GLN A 157 20.34 7.70 29.62
C GLN A 157 19.23 8.65 30.10
N ALA A 158 17.98 8.20 30.16
CA ALA A 158 16.86 9.00 30.60
C ALA A 158 16.94 9.40 32.08
N ALA A 159 17.47 8.52 32.94
CA ALA A 159 17.71 8.80 34.34
C ALA A 159 18.62 10.02 34.54
N VAL A 160 19.67 10.13 33.73
CA VAL A 160 20.57 11.29 33.71
C VAL A 160 19.83 12.55 33.24
N LEU A 161 19.07 12.45 32.13
CA LEU A 161 18.33 13.59 31.58
C LEU A 161 17.26 14.15 32.52
N LEU A 162 16.61 13.28 33.30
CA LEU A 162 15.53 13.63 34.23
C LEU A 162 16.01 13.94 35.65
N HIS A 163 17.30 13.71 35.96
CA HIS A 163 17.82 13.72 37.32
C HIS A 163 17.00 12.81 38.28
N THR A 164 16.73 11.59 37.84
CA THR A 164 15.97 10.58 38.59
C THR A 164 16.70 9.24 38.58
N ASP A 165 16.19 8.26 39.32
CA ASP A 165 16.75 6.91 39.34
C ASP A 165 16.04 5.97 38.35
N ALA A 166 16.74 4.90 37.94
CA ALA A 166 16.20 3.92 37.00
C ALA A 166 14.96 3.17 37.53
N ALA A 167 14.83 3.00 38.86
CA ALA A 167 13.69 2.32 39.44
C ALA A 167 12.42 3.15 39.32
N SER A 168 12.51 4.47 39.44
CA SER A 168 11.40 5.41 39.22
C SER A 168 10.89 5.32 37.77
N ILE A 169 11.78 5.28 36.78
CA ILE A 169 11.40 5.11 35.35
C ILE A 169 10.73 3.76 35.10
N LYS A 170 11.20 2.68 35.76
CA LYS A 170 10.65 1.33 35.59
C LYS A 170 9.31 1.13 36.30
N ASN A 171 9.06 1.81 37.43
CA ASN A 171 7.92 1.51 38.30
C ASN A 171 6.80 2.56 38.26
N ASP A 172 7.04 3.76 37.73
CA ASP A 172 6.05 4.85 37.70
C ASP A 172 5.73 5.27 36.25
N ALA A 173 4.46 5.15 35.87
CA ALA A 173 3.99 5.46 34.52
C ALA A 173 4.25 6.91 34.10
N LYS A 174 4.08 7.87 35.01
CA LYS A 174 4.33 9.29 34.71
C LYS A 174 5.80 9.52 34.41
N THR A 175 6.69 8.94 35.22
CA THR A 175 8.14 9.05 35.06
C THR A 175 8.62 8.31 33.82
N ASN A 176 8.02 7.17 33.48
CA ASN A 176 8.28 6.44 32.22
C ASN A 176 7.91 7.28 30.98
N ILE A 177 6.74 7.92 30.99
CA ILE A 177 6.31 8.82 29.90
C ILE A 177 7.23 10.04 29.79
N ARG A 178 7.61 10.65 30.91
CA ARG A 178 8.60 11.74 30.94
C ARG A 178 9.96 11.29 30.41
N ALA A 179 10.39 10.07 30.73
CA ALA A 179 11.67 9.52 30.28
C ALA A 179 11.70 9.36 28.76
N ALA A 180 10.64 8.82 28.16
CA ALA A 180 10.53 8.72 26.70
C ALA A 180 10.51 10.11 26.05
N ALA A 181 9.80 11.06 26.64
CA ALA A 181 9.76 12.43 26.13
C ALA A 181 11.14 13.11 26.18
N ALA A 182 11.88 12.94 27.28
CA ALA A 182 13.24 13.43 27.42
C ALA A 182 14.21 12.79 26.41
N LEU A 183 14.09 11.48 26.17
CA LEU A 183 14.90 10.77 25.17
C LEU A 183 14.59 11.24 23.75
N LEU A 184 13.30 11.33 23.37
CA LEU A 184 12.89 11.87 22.08
C LEU A 184 13.46 13.28 21.87
N ARG A 185 13.36 14.14 22.89
CA ARG A 185 13.94 15.48 22.83
C ARG A 185 15.46 15.45 22.71
N ALA A 186 16.13 14.56 23.43
CA ALA A 186 17.59 14.40 23.34
C ALA A 186 18.02 13.90 21.95
N TYR A 187 17.28 12.98 21.34
CA TYR A 187 17.54 12.48 20.00
C TYR A 187 17.26 13.53 18.91
N GLN A 188 16.39 14.49 19.20
CA GLN A 188 16.09 15.61 18.33
C GLN A 188 17.15 16.71 18.38
N GLN A 189 18.12 16.72 19.32
CA GLN A 189 19.01 17.88 19.58
C GLN A 189 19.84 18.37 18.36
N ASP A 190 20.03 17.55 17.34
CA ASP A 190 20.67 17.93 16.07
C ASP A 190 19.70 18.60 15.07
N GLN A 191 18.43 18.79 15.45
CA GLN A 191 17.35 19.37 14.65
C GLN A 191 16.49 20.35 15.47
N PRO A 192 15.98 21.43 14.85
CA PRO A 192 15.10 22.36 15.55
C PRO A 192 13.83 21.66 16.06
N SER A 193 13.25 22.20 17.13
CA SER A 193 11.91 21.77 17.58
C SER A 193 10.90 22.05 16.46
N SER A 194 10.22 21.00 16.00
CA SER A 194 9.25 21.11 14.90
C SER A 194 7.84 20.76 15.36
N SER A 195 6.87 21.54 14.90
CA SER A 195 5.45 21.24 15.04
C SER A 195 4.97 20.19 14.05
N ASN A 196 5.76 19.89 13.01
CA ASN A 196 5.44 18.84 12.03
C ASN A 196 5.81 17.48 12.61
N LEU A 197 4.90 16.51 12.53
CA LEU A 197 5.07 15.19 13.12
C LEU A 197 6.16 14.37 12.40
N GLU A 198 6.32 14.59 11.10
CA GLU A 198 7.27 13.90 10.21
C GLU A 198 8.72 14.14 10.62
N ASP A 199 9.05 15.33 11.12
CA ASP A 199 10.41 15.71 11.52
C ASP A 199 10.90 14.93 12.76
N TRP A 200 9.99 14.26 13.46
CA TRP A 200 10.30 13.41 14.59
C TRP A 200 10.61 11.96 14.20
N PHE A 201 10.47 11.57 12.93
CA PHE A 201 10.64 10.16 12.52
C PHE A 201 12.01 9.59 12.90
N SER A 202 13.09 10.34 12.68
CA SER A 202 14.45 9.91 13.02
C SER A 202 14.62 9.69 14.54
N SER A 203 14.03 10.58 15.34
CA SER A 203 14.02 10.49 16.80
C SER A 203 13.17 9.31 17.28
N VAL A 204 12.01 9.07 16.67
CA VAL A 204 11.16 7.90 16.95
C VAL A 204 11.89 6.61 16.56
N LYS A 205 12.59 6.58 15.43
CA LYS A 205 13.43 5.45 15.01
C LYS A 205 14.52 5.13 16.05
N LYS A 206 15.25 6.14 16.55
CA LYS A 206 16.18 5.96 17.68
C LYS A 206 15.47 5.53 18.97
N MET A 207 14.27 6.05 19.23
CA MET A 207 13.47 5.75 20.43
C MET A 207 13.04 4.28 20.50
N THR A 208 12.91 3.58 19.37
CA THR A 208 12.63 2.13 19.36
C THR A 208 13.65 1.30 20.16
N GLY A 209 14.90 1.76 20.23
CA GLY A 209 15.99 1.11 20.96
C GLY A 209 16.48 -0.22 20.37
N LEU A 210 15.95 -0.67 19.23
CA LEU A 210 16.38 -1.91 18.54
C LEU A 210 17.75 -1.72 17.92
N VAL A 211 18.57 -2.78 17.81
CA VAL A 211 19.96 -2.72 17.32
C VAL A 211 20.03 -2.75 15.80
N ASP A 212 19.25 -3.62 15.16
CA ASP A 212 19.14 -3.78 13.71
C ASP A 212 18.46 -2.55 13.08
N GLU A 213 19.14 -1.94 12.10
CA GLU A 213 18.73 -0.68 11.49
C GLU A 213 17.43 -0.80 10.70
N GLN A 214 17.21 -1.94 10.04
CA GLN A 214 16.00 -2.18 9.28
C GLN A 214 14.82 -2.38 10.23
N LEU A 215 14.99 -3.19 11.27
CA LEU A 215 13.91 -3.46 12.24
C LEU A 215 13.50 -2.23 13.04
N ARG A 216 14.45 -1.36 13.45
CA ARG A 216 14.07 -0.08 14.09
C ARG A 216 13.33 0.85 13.14
N HIS A 217 13.68 0.85 11.87
CA HIS A 217 13.03 1.67 10.86
C HIS A 217 11.59 1.19 10.62
N GLU A 218 11.38 -0.12 10.44
CA GLU A 218 10.06 -0.73 10.31
C GLU A 218 9.16 -0.47 11.52
N LEU A 219 9.70 -0.57 12.74
CA LEU A 219 8.94 -0.28 13.95
C LEU A 219 8.57 1.21 14.05
N ALA A 220 9.44 2.12 13.61
CA ALA A 220 9.13 3.54 13.53
C ALA A 220 8.01 3.84 12.51
N LEU A 221 8.06 3.22 11.33
CA LEU A 221 6.97 3.30 10.35
C LEU A 221 5.65 2.84 10.93
N ARG A 222 5.65 1.76 11.70
CA ARG A 222 4.43 1.27 12.36
C ARG A 222 3.87 2.25 13.39
N ILE A 223 4.72 2.91 14.17
CA ILE A 223 4.30 3.96 15.10
C ILE A 223 3.65 5.11 14.32
N PHE A 224 4.22 5.48 13.17
CA PHE A 224 3.64 6.50 12.30
C PHE A 224 2.35 6.05 11.59
N ASN A 225 2.18 4.75 11.32
CA ASN A 225 0.91 4.22 10.81
C ASN A 225 -0.22 4.33 11.84
N VAL A 226 0.08 4.26 13.13
CA VAL A 226 -0.91 4.56 14.19
C VAL A 226 -1.27 6.05 14.20
N LEU A 227 -0.33 6.94 13.86
CA LEU A 227 -0.63 8.36 13.71
C LEU A 227 -1.54 8.61 12.50
N SER A 228 -1.21 8.07 11.33
CA SER A 228 -1.98 8.31 10.10
C SER A 228 -3.37 7.69 10.13
N ASN A 229 -3.50 6.45 10.64
CA ASN A 229 -4.76 5.72 10.63
C ASN A 229 -5.60 5.91 11.90
N GLY A 230 -4.98 6.36 12.98
CA GLY A 230 -5.58 6.32 14.32
C GLY A 230 -5.58 4.91 14.91
N ALA A 231 -6.11 4.77 16.12
CA ALA A 231 -6.28 3.48 16.78
C ALA A 231 -7.43 3.53 17.80
N LYS A 232 -8.11 2.39 17.97
CA LYS A 232 -9.16 2.25 18.97
C LYS A 232 -9.09 0.89 19.65
N THR A 233 -8.84 0.89 20.95
CA THR A 233 -8.65 -0.32 21.77
C THR A 233 -9.30 -0.16 23.15
N VAL A 234 -9.12 -1.15 24.02
CA VAL A 234 -9.63 -1.14 25.39
C VAL A 234 -8.52 -1.51 26.37
N THR A 235 -8.55 -0.91 27.56
CA THR A 235 -7.65 -1.26 28.66
C THR A 235 -8.14 -2.50 29.40
N LEU A 236 -7.25 -3.13 30.17
CA LEU A 236 -7.61 -4.24 31.06
C LEU A 236 -8.56 -3.81 32.21
N TRP A 237 -8.78 -2.51 32.41
CA TRP A 237 -9.70 -1.98 33.43
C TRP A 237 -11.02 -1.48 32.85
N GLY A 238 -11.28 -1.71 31.56
CA GLY A 238 -12.58 -1.41 30.94
C GLY A 238 -12.75 0.04 30.50
N GLU A 239 -11.67 0.73 30.15
CA GLU A 239 -11.72 2.06 29.53
C GLU A 239 -11.32 1.98 28.04
N ILE A 240 -12.01 2.75 27.20
CA ILE A 240 -11.70 2.85 25.77
C ILE A 240 -10.52 3.80 25.56
N ILE A 241 -9.54 3.36 24.76
CA ILE A 241 -8.49 4.20 24.21
C ILE A 241 -8.90 4.57 22.79
N ASN A 242 -8.91 5.86 22.49
CA ASN A 242 -9.14 6.38 21.15
C ASN A 242 -8.01 7.34 20.77
N ILE A 243 -7.34 7.04 19.66
CA ILE A 243 -6.34 7.88 19.02
C ILE A 243 -6.91 8.28 17.67
N ASP A 244 -7.22 9.56 17.51
CA ASP A 244 -7.73 10.08 16.26
C ASP A 244 -6.61 10.10 15.20
N PRO A 245 -6.92 9.77 13.93
CA PRO A 245 -5.97 9.90 12.84
C PRO A 245 -5.50 11.35 12.70
N VAL A 246 -4.23 11.53 12.42
CA VAL A 246 -3.59 12.81 12.13
C VAL A 246 -2.98 12.77 10.74
N ASN A 247 -3.09 13.88 10.00
CA ASN A 247 -2.49 13.97 8.67
C ASN A 247 -0.96 13.96 8.80
N VAL A 248 -0.35 12.84 8.40
CA VAL A 248 1.10 12.66 8.43
C VAL A 248 1.53 12.09 7.08
N SER A 249 2.41 12.81 6.40
CA SER A 249 2.92 12.41 5.09
C SER A 249 4.44 12.23 5.18
N LEU A 250 4.85 11.04 5.61
CA LEU A 250 6.27 10.70 5.62
C LEU A 250 6.84 10.81 4.20
N ARG A 251 8.05 11.34 4.10
CA ARG A 251 8.75 11.51 2.82
C ARG A 251 9.03 10.13 2.22
N GLN A 252 9.07 10.04 0.90
CA GLN A 252 9.27 8.76 0.20
C GLN A 252 10.55 8.04 0.66
N ASN A 253 11.67 8.77 0.78
CA ASN A 253 12.94 8.26 1.32
C ASN A 253 12.91 7.74 2.77
N ILE A 254 11.81 7.94 3.49
CA ILE A 254 11.52 7.39 4.83
C ILE A 254 10.61 6.18 4.74
N THR A 255 9.74 6.08 3.73
CA THR A 255 8.80 4.95 3.56
C THR A 255 9.35 3.86 2.65
N ASP A 256 10.31 4.21 1.79
CA ASP A 256 11.10 3.26 1.01
C ASP A 256 12.01 2.46 1.95
N PRO A 257 12.12 1.14 1.76
CA PRO A 257 13.13 0.35 2.49
C PRO A 257 14.52 0.95 2.23
N PRO A 258 15.38 1.11 3.26
CA PRO A 258 16.67 1.77 3.09
C PRO A 258 17.53 1.03 2.05
N PRO A 259 18.25 1.76 1.16
CA PRO A 259 19.16 1.15 0.21
C PRO A 259 20.26 0.41 0.99
N SER A 260 20.33 -0.92 0.83
CA SER A 260 21.35 -1.72 1.49
C SER A 260 22.71 -1.46 0.85
N SER A 261 23.61 -0.81 1.60
CA SER A 261 25.01 -0.74 1.25
C SER A 261 25.65 -2.14 1.35
N GLY A 262 25.85 -2.81 0.21
CA GLY A 262 26.93 -3.77 0.04
C GLY A 262 26.79 -5.19 0.61
N GLN A 263 25.60 -5.65 1.00
CA GLN A 263 25.29 -7.08 1.19
C GLN A 263 23.91 -7.31 0.55
N GLY A 264 23.83 -8.25 -0.41
CA GLY A 264 22.66 -8.42 -1.27
C GLY A 264 21.37 -8.70 -0.51
N GLN A 265 20.29 -8.01 -0.88
CA GLN A 265 18.94 -8.44 -0.52
C GLN A 265 18.51 -9.61 -1.40
N ASN A 266 19.06 -10.79 -1.11
CA ASN A 266 18.24 -11.99 -1.20
C ASN A 266 17.43 -12.06 0.09
N GLN A 267 16.36 -11.26 0.24
CA GLN A 267 15.25 -11.71 1.08
C GLN A 267 14.64 -12.89 0.34
N THR A 268 15.27 -14.05 0.54
CA THR A 268 14.89 -15.31 -0.05
C THR A 268 13.63 -15.73 0.69
N GLU A 269 12.62 -16.23 -0.01
CA GLU A 269 11.56 -16.97 0.66
C GLU A 269 12.20 -18.04 1.54
N ALA A 270 11.70 -18.19 2.76
CA ALA A 270 12.23 -19.20 3.65
C ALA A 270 12.06 -20.58 2.99
N VAL A 271 13.18 -21.26 2.77
CA VAL A 271 13.22 -22.61 2.16
C VAL A 271 12.26 -23.59 2.87
N ASP A 272 12.08 -23.41 4.18
CA ASP A 272 11.24 -24.31 4.99
C ASP A 272 9.74 -23.97 4.90
N TYR A 273 9.38 -22.70 4.70
CA TYR A 273 7.99 -22.22 4.55
C TYR A 273 7.94 -21.00 3.63
N PRO A 274 7.59 -21.16 2.34
CA PRO A 274 7.74 -20.12 1.32
C PRO A 274 7.00 -18.80 1.59
N LEU A 275 5.91 -18.83 2.37
CA LEU A 275 5.15 -17.63 2.73
C LEU A 275 5.83 -16.80 3.85
N ALA A 276 6.92 -17.28 4.45
CA ALA A 276 7.71 -16.50 5.41
C ALA A 276 8.86 -15.75 4.76
N LEU A 277 9.09 -14.53 5.24
CA LEU A 277 10.30 -13.78 4.95
C LEU A 277 11.48 -14.37 5.72
N GLU A 278 12.58 -14.64 5.03
CA GLU A 278 13.80 -15.08 5.66
C GLU A 278 14.55 -13.88 6.29
N ASN A 279 14.78 -13.93 7.60
CA ASN A 279 15.61 -12.97 8.33
C ASN A 279 16.43 -13.71 9.39
N LEU A 280 17.28 -14.64 8.93
CA LEU A 280 17.95 -15.60 9.79
C LEU A 280 18.95 -14.93 10.74
N THR A 281 19.01 -15.46 11.96
CA THR A 281 20.09 -15.14 12.88
C THR A 281 21.39 -15.83 12.42
N THR A 282 22.47 -15.07 12.38
CA THR A 282 23.83 -15.62 12.23
C THR A 282 24.45 -15.96 13.58
N CYS A 283 23.70 -15.75 14.66
CA CYS A 283 24.17 -15.92 16.03
C CYS A 283 24.14 -17.39 16.46
N THR A 284 25.26 -18.10 16.28
CA THR A 284 25.39 -19.51 16.69
C THR A 284 25.24 -19.78 18.18
N SER A 285 25.15 -18.72 19.00
CA SER A 285 24.82 -18.82 20.44
C SER A 285 23.32 -18.71 20.73
N ASN A 286 22.50 -18.36 19.73
CA ASN A 286 21.04 -18.24 19.87
C ASN A 286 20.31 -19.45 19.27
N PHE A 287 20.99 -20.34 18.56
CA PHE A 287 20.46 -21.61 18.04
C PHE A 287 21.54 -22.69 18.06
N GLY A 288 21.15 -23.95 17.89
CA GLY A 288 22.07 -25.08 17.81
C GLY A 288 21.75 -26.03 16.66
N THR A 289 22.58 -27.06 16.50
CA THR A 289 22.29 -28.17 15.59
C THR A 289 21.33 -29.15 16.25
N ARG A 290 20.35 -29.67 15.51
CA ARG A 290 19.51 -30.77 16.02
C ARG A 290 20.34 -32.05 16.20
N PRO A 291 20.04 -32.90 17.19
CA PRO A 291 20.69 -34.20 17.31
C PRO A 291 20.53 -35.03 16.03
N VAL A 292 21.53 -35.85 15.70
CA VAL A 292 21.49 -36.73 14.52
C VAL A 292 20.28 -37.67 14.62
N GLY A 293 19.41 -37.65 13.62
CA GLY A 293 18.19 -38.46 13.57
C GLY A 293 16.99 -37.88 14.32
N ALA A 294 17.10 -36.68 14.90
CA ALA A 294 15.96 -35.98 15.46
C ALA A 294 14.94 -35.64 14.36
N VAL A 295 13.67 -35.94 14.62
CA VAL A 295 12.54 -35.58 13.77
C VAL A 295 11.73 -34.48 14.44
N ILE A 296 11.05 -33.66 13.64
CA ILE A 296 10.19 -32.61 14.17
C ILE A 296 8.87 -33.25 14.63
N ASN A 297 8.62 -33.22 15.94
CA ASN A 297 7.49 -33.89 16.59
C ASN A 297 6.47 -32.91 17.19
N PHE A 298 6.87 -31.64 17.38
CA PHE A 298 6.10 -30.69 18.18
C PHE A 298 6.01 -29.33 17.50
N TYR A 299 4.84 -28.71 17.58
CA TYR A 299 4.64 -27.30 17.22
C TYR A 299 4.31 -26.51 18.49
N PHE A 300 4.96 -25.37 18.71
CA PHE A 300 4.80 -24.55 19.90
C PHE A 300 4.27 -23.16 19.58
N VAL A 301 3.13 -22.83 20.19
CA VAL A 301 2.56 -21.48 20.21
C VAL A 301 3.15 -20.71 21.38
N HIS A 302 3.87 -19.64 21.05
CA HIS A 302 4.36 -18.63 21.99
C HIS A 302 3.72 -17.27 21.70
N TYR A 303 3.93 -16.31 22.59
CA TYR A 303 3.53 -14.93 22.39
C TYR A 303 4.61 -13.98 22.92
N VAL A 304 4.68 -12.77 22.40
CA VAL A 304 5.67 -11.80 22.88
C VAL A 304 5.36 -11.28 24.30
N ALA A 305 4.08 -11.31 24.72
CA ALA A 305 3.53 -10.82 25.99
C ALA A 305 3.61 -9.30 26.19
N THR A 306 4.82 -8.76 26.11
CA THR A 306 5.14 -7.34 26.16
C THR A 306 6.21 -7.04 25.12
N GLY A 307 6.06 -5.96 24.37
CA GLY A 307 6.95 -5.62 23.27
C GLY A 307 6.38 -5.96 21.89
N THR A 308 7.26 -6.06 20.89
CA THR A 308 6.87 -6.01 19.47
C THR A 308 7.51 -7.12 18.64
N TYR A 309 6.92 -7.36 17.48
CA TYR A 309 7.41 -8.23 16.41
C TYR A 309 8.87 -7.93 16.05
N GLN A 310 9.17 -6.67 15.74
CA GLN A 310 10.53 -6.23 15.41
C GLN A 310 11.48 -6.42 16.59
N GLY A 311 11.03 -6.14 17.82
CA GLY A 311 11.84 -6.33 19.02
C GLY A 311 12.22 -7.78 19.29
N ALA A 312 11.29 -8.72 19.05
CA ALA A 312 11.57 -10.15 19.18
C ALA A 312 12.63 -10.62 18.16
N ILE A 313 12.48 -10.23 16.89
CA ILE A 313 13.43 -10.60 15.82
C ILE A 313 14.81 -10.00 16.10
N ASP A 314 14.89 -8.72 16.45
CA ASP A 314 16.15 -8.03 16.79
C ASP A 314 16.88 -8.76 17.93
N TRP A 315 16.15 -9.13 18.97
CA TRP A 315 16.70 -9.86 20.12
C TRP A 315 17.22 -11.26 19.78
N PHE A 316 16.50 -12.01 18.95
CA PHE A 316 16.93 -13.33 18.50
C PHE A 316 18.14 -13.29 17.56
N LYS A 317 18.40 -12.14 16.94
CA LYS A 317 19.55 -11.90 16.06
C LYS A 317 20.78 -11.34 16.76
N THR A 318 20.61 -10.67 17.90
CA THR A 318 21.70 -9.91 18.52
C THR A 318 22.73 -10.80 19.24
N CYS A 319 24.03 -10.62 18.92
CA CYS A 319 25.14 -11.45 19.45
C CYS A 319 26.13 -10.75 20.42
N THR A 320 26.43 -9.47 20.20
CA THR A 320 27.58 -8.79 20.83
C THR A 320 27.15 -7.58 21.65
N PRO A 321 27.58 -7.42 22.93
CA PRO A 321 28.72 -8.08 23.56
C PRO A 321 28.41 -9.40 24.29
N THR A 322 27.15 -9.76 24.46
CA THR A 322 26.74 -11.04 25.06
C THR A 322 25.48 -11.53 24.37
N PRO A 323 25.45 -12.74 23.80
CA PRO A 323 24.30 -13.22 23.04
C PRO A 323 23.04 -13.32 23.92
N SER A 324 21.86 -13.18 23.31
CA SER A 324 20.59 -13.35 24.01
C SER A 324 20.39 -14.78 24.53
N GLY A 325 20.99 -15.77 23.86
CA GLY A 325 20.94 -17.18 24.25
C GLY A 325 19.58 -17.83 24.01
N VAL A 326 18.69 -17.16 23.27
CA VAL A 326 17.30 -17.58 23.04
C VAL A 326 16.87 -17.23 21.61
N SER A 327 15.93 -18.00 21.05
CA SER A 327 15.37 -17.76 19.72
C SER A 327 14.07 -18.53 19.49
N ALA A 328 13.35 -18.16 18.44
CA ALA A 328 12.28 -18.95 17.85
C ALA A 328 12.58 -19.23 16.36
N HIS A 329 11.88 -20.19 15.77
CA HIS A 329 12.00 -20.45 14.33
C HIS A 329 11.29 -19.37 13.55
N TYR A 330 10.08 -19.01 14.00
CA TYR A 330 9.23 -18.02 13.34
C TYR A 330 8.71 -16.97 14.33
N VAL A 331 8.47 -15.77 13.81
CA VAL A 331 7.70 -14.72 14.49
C VAL A 331 6.55 -14.31 13.55
N VAL A 332 5.34 -14.12 14.09
CA VAL A 332 4.13 -13.73 13.34
C VAL A 332 3.66 -12.36 13.79
N ARG A 333 3.53 -11.42 12.85
CA ARG A 333 3.13 -10.03 13.10
C ARG A 333 1.63 -9.91 13.24
N ASN A 334 1.17 -9.11 14.21
CA ASN A 334 -0.26 -9.02 14.51
C ASN A 334 -1.06 -8.27 13.46
N SER A 335 -0.47 -7.20 12.91
CA SER A 335 -1.18 -6.18 12.14
C SER A 335 -1.61 -6.65 10.75
N ASP A 336 -0.86 -7.58 10.15
CA ASP A 336 -1.05 -8.03 8.77
C ASP A 336 -0.73 -9.51 8.55
N GLY A 337 -0.33 -10.24 9.61
CA GLY A 337 -0.01 -11.66 9.51
C GLY A 337 1.34 -11.96 8.87
N GLN A 338 2.24 -10.98 8.71
CA GLN A 338 3.60 -11.26 8.21
C GLN A 338 4.28 -12.34 9.07
N VAL A 339 4.79 -13.38 8.42
CA VAL A 339 5.62 -14.41 9.05
C VAL A 339 7.08 -14.13 8.70
N THR A 340 7.98 -14.12 9.68
CA THR A 340 9.43 -14.08 9.46
C THR A 340 10.10 -15.29 10.09
N GLN A 341 10.94 -15.98 9.31
CA GLN A 341 11.80 -17.04 9.78
C GLN A 341 13.12 -16.48 10.31
N VAL A 342 13.45 -16.81 11.57
CA VAL A 342 14.70 -16.39 12.24
C VAL A 342 15.67 -17.55 12.43
N VAL A 343 15.17 -18.78 12.58
CA VAL A 343 15.99 -20.00 12.65
C VAL A 343 15.41 -21.03 11.68
N ARG A 344 16.26 -21.60 10.83
CA ARG A 344 15.92 -22.73 9.94
C ARG A 344 15.30 -23.88 10.72
N GLU A 345 14.29 -24.54 10.17
CA GLU A 345 13.66 -25.71 10.82
C GLU A 345 14.65 -26.88 11.00
N ALA A 346 15.64 -27.00 10.11
CA ALA A 346 16.72 -27.98 10.24
C ALA A 346 17.61 -27.76 11.49
N ASN A 347 17.62 -26.54 12.03
CA ASN A 347 18.34 -26.19 13.24
C ASN A 347 17.40 -26.20 14.46
N ARG A 348 18.01 -26.21 15.64
CA ARG A 348 17.34 -26.15 16.93
C ARG A 348 17.28 -24.70 17.42
N ALA A 349 16.10 -24.10 17.43
CA ALA A 349 15.90 -22.83 18.15
C ALA A 349 15.93 -23.04 19.67
N PHE A 350 16.21 -21.97 20.41
CA PHE A 350 16.27 -21.95 21.88
C PHE A 350 15.04 -21.25 22.46
N SER A 351 13.85 -21.82 22.25
CA SER A 351 12.56 -21.22 22.66
C SER A 351 11.97 -21.88 23.89
N GLN A 352 11.98 -23.21 23.97
CA GLN A 352 11.18 -23.97 24.93
C GLN A 352 11.84 -24.04 26.32
N GLY A 353 13.17 -24.01 26.41
CA GLY A 353 13.89 -24.14 27.69
C GLY A 353 13.99 -25.57 28.23
N VAL A 354 13.65 -26.55 27.39
CA VAL A 354 13.70 -27.98 27.69
C VAL A 354 14.33 -28.71 26.51
N ALA A 355 15.33 -29.55 26.77
CA ALA A 355 16.17 -30.15 25.74
C ALA A 355 15.41 -30.93 24.67
N LEU A 356 14.49 -31.81 25.08
CA LEU A 356 13.64 -32.58 24.16
C LEU A 356 12.88 -31.66 23.20
N TYR A 357 12.21 -30.65 23.74
CA TYR A 357 11.32 -29.79 22.98
C TYR A 357 12.05 -28.78 22.10
N ASN A 358 13.23 -28.32 22.52
CA ASN A 358 14.10 -27.57 21.61
C ASN A 358 14.60 -28.49 20.47
N ASN A 359 15.05 -29.72 20.78
CA ASN A 359 15.63 -30.64 19.80
C ASN A 359 14.65 -31.08 18.71
N GLU A 360 13.35 -31.16 19.02
CA GLU A 360 12.33 -31.77 18.16
C GLU A 360 11.12 -30.84 17.89
N GLY A 361 11.18 -29.59 18.35
CA GLY A 361 10.08 -28.64 18.22
C GLY A 361 10.32 -27.52 17.20
N ILE A 362 9.22 -26.95 16.72
CA ILE A 362 9.15 -25.66 16.03
C ILE A 362 8.49 -24.65 16.96
N GLY A 363 9.28 -23.70 17.46
CA GLY A 363 8.81 -22.54 18.23
C GLY A 363 8.39 -21.37 17.36
N VAL A 364 7.19 -20.84 17.61
CA VAL A 364 6.61 -19.69 16.89
C VAL A 364 6.13 -18.62 17.87
N GLU A 365 6.72 -17.42 17.77
CA GLU A 365 6.31 -16.24 18.54
C GLU A 365 5.18 -15.49 17.85
N HIS A 366 4.07 -15.27 18.54
CA HIS A 366 2.99 -14.41 18.06
C HIS A 366 3.12 -13.03 18.68
N GLU A 367 3.08 -11.97 17.87
CA GLU A 367 3.01 -10.62 18.40
C GLU A 367 1.64 -10.39 19.05
N VAL A 368 1.56 -10.60 20.36
CA VAL A 368 0.37 -10.32 21.14
C VAL A 368 0.78 -9.67 22.45
N LEU A 369 0.27 -8.47 22.69
CA LEU A 369 0.39 -7.79 23.97
C LEU A 369 -0.65 -8.35 24.94
N ALA A 370 -0.23 -8.83 26.11
CA ALA A 370 -1.13 -9.28 27.17
C ALA A 370 -2.10 -8.17 27.63
N THR A 371 -1.75 -6.92 27.37
CA THR A 371 -2.52 -5.71 27.72
C THR A 371 -3.51 -5.28 26.64
N ASN A 372 -3.55 -5.97 25.48
CA ASN A 372 -4.48 -5.69 24.40
C ASN A 372 -5.34 -6.90 24.08
N LEU A 373 -6.60 -6.87 24.55
CA LEU A 373 -7.52 -8.00 24.44
C LEU A 373 -7.88 -8.38 22.99
N THR A 374 -7.70 -7.48 22.03
CA THR A 374 -8.09 -7.71 20.63
C THR A 374 -7.07 -8.49 19.82
N MET A 375 -5.79 -8.54 20.26
CA MET A 375 -4.69 -8.98 19.40
C MET A 375 -4.73 -10.49 19.12
N TRP A 376 -5.12 -11.32 20.08
CA TRP A 376 -5.34 -12.75 19.84
C TRP A 376 -6.51 -13.02 18.88
N ASP A 377 -7.42 -12.07 18.72
CA ASP A 377 -8.58 -12.16 17.84
C ASP A 377 -8.32 -11.42 16.51
N SER A 378 -7.05 -11.21 16.15
CA SER A 378 -6.61 -10.58 14.90
C SER A 378 -6.69 -11.59 13.75
N GLU A 379 -7.59 -11.35 12.79
CA GLU A 379 -7.75 -12.23 11.63
C GLU A 379 -6.50 -12.35 10.75
N PRO A 380 -5.79 -11.26 10.39
CA PRO A 380 -4.54 -11.39 9.62
C PRO A 380 -3.51 -12.29 10.32
N MET A 381 -3.33 -12.11 11.63
CA MET A 381 -2.41 -12.94 12.42
C MET A 381 -2.87 -14.39 12.50
N LEU A 382 -4.13 -14.63 12.85
CA LEU A 382 -4.68 -15.98 13.00
C LEU A 382 -4.64 -16.76 11.68
N ALA A 383 -4.93 -16.10 10.55
CA ALA A 383 -4.84 -16.72 9.23
C ALA A 383 -3.42 -17.23 8.95
N SER A 384 -2.41 -16.36 9.09
CA SER A 384 -1.02 -16.74 8.83
C SER A 384 -0.46 -17.74 9.86
N ALA A 385 -0.78 -17.56 11.14
CA ALA A 385 -0.32 -18.44 12.21
C ALA A 385 -0.87 -19.87 12.05
N THR A 386 -2.16 -19.99 11.75
CA THR A 386 -2.81 -21.30 11.58
C THR A 386 -2.39 -21.95 10.25
N ALA A 387 -2.14 -21.17 9.19
CA ALA A 387 -1.54 -21.64 7.94
C ALA A 387 -0.14 -22.24 8.15
N LEU A 388 0.75 -21.50 8.84
CA LEU A 388 2.08 -21.98 9.20
C LEU A 388 2.00 -23.25 10.07
N CYS A 389 1.13 -23.27 11.08
CA CYS A 389 0.96 -24.44 11.94
C CYS A 389 0.47 -25.67 11.17
N ALA A 390 -0.52 -25.50 10.30
CA ALA A 390 -1.03 -26.58 9.46
C ALA A 390 0.05 -27.15 8.53
N ASP A 391 0.80 -26.29 7.84
CA ASP A 391 1.90 -26.68 6.96
C ASP A 391 3.00 -27.45 7.69
N VAL A 392 3.50 -26.92 8.81
CA VAL A 392 4.51 -27.61 9.64
C VAL A 392 4.00 -28.97 10.11
N CYS A 393 2.73 -29.04 10.52
CA CYS A 393 2.13 -30.29 10.98
C CYS A 393 1.99 -31.32 9.85
N GLU A 394 1.60 -30.88 8.65
CA GLU A 394 1.44 -31.74 7.48
C GLU A 394 2.79 -32.30 7.00
N ARG A 395 3.79 -31.43 6.79
CA ARG A 395 5.14 -31.83 6.33
C ARG A 395 5.82 -32.83 7.26
N ASN A 396 5.53 -32.74 8.56
CA ASN A 396 6.17 -33.56 9.58
C ASN A 396 5.24 -34.64 10.18
N ALA A 397 4.04 -34.81 9.62
CA ALA A 397 3.02 -35.74 10.13
C ALA A 397 2.75 -35.59 11.64
N ILE A 398 2.73 -34.35 12.14
CA ILE A 398 2.40 -34.02 13.52
C ILE A 398 0.87 -34.02 13.64
N PRO A 399 0.28 -34.72 14.63
CA PRO A 399 -1.16 -34.64 14.86
C PRO A 399 -1.60 -33.20 15.16
N LYS A 400 -2.57 -32.68 14.38
CA LYS A 400 -3.15 -31.34 14.52
C LYS A 400 -4.10 -31.21 15.73
N ILE A 401 -3.64 -31.64 16.89
CA ILE A 401 -4.38 -31.62 18.14
C ILE A 401 -3.54 -30.96 19.23
N ARG A 402 -4.20 -30.19 20.09
CA ARG A 402 -3.56 -29.66 21.28
C ARG A 402 -3.19 -30.80 22.23
N ARG A 403 -1.98 -30.76 22.77
CA ARG A 403 -1.47 -31.70 23.76
C ARG A 403 -1.13 -30.93 25.03
N ILE A 404 -1.32 -31.62 26.16
CA ILE A 404 -1.04 -31.11 27.51
C ILE A 404 -0.23 -32.12 28.36
N ASN A 405 0.00 -33.32 27.83
CA ASN A 405 0.79 -34.37 28.47
C ASN A 405 2.18 -34.41 27.83
N ASN A 406 3.23 -34.31 28.65
CA ASN A 406 4.61 -34.25 28.17
C ASN A 406 4.99 -35.43 27.26
N GLY A 407 5.54 -35.14 26.08
CA GLY A 407 6.17 -36.10 25.16
C GLY A 407 5.30 -36.63 24.02
N ASP A 408 3.98 -36.37 24.02
CA ASP A 408 3.11 -36.79 22.90
C ASP A 408 3.30 -35.87 21.68
N ARG A 409 3.32 -36.44 20.46
CA ARG A 409 3.37 -35.62 19.22
C ARG A 409 2.10 -34.75 19.11
N GLY A 410 2.27 -33.47 18.81
CA GLY A 410 1.16 -32.53 18.64
C GLY A 410 1.51 -31.06 18.81
N ILE A 411 0.49 -30.25 19.04
CA ILE A 411 0.56 -28.79 19.20
C ILE A 411 0.51 -28.43 20.69
N TYR A 412 1.41 -27.57 21.14
CA TYR A 412 1.53 -27.17 22.55
C TYR A 412 1.58 -25.65 22.68
N GLY A 413 1.10 -25.13 23.80
CA GLY A 413 1.57 -23.86 24.34
C GLY A 413 2.89 -24.05 25.09
N HIS A 414 3.67 -22.98 25.27
CA HIS A 414 4.88 -23.06 26.09
C HIS A 414 4.60 -23.51 27.54
N SER A 415 3.47 -23.08 28.10
CA SER A 415 2.97 -23.41 29.44
C SER A 415 2.61 -24.87 29.63
N ASP A 416 2.32 -25.59 28.54
CA ASP A 416 1.97 -27.01 28.60
C ASP A 416 3.22 -27.88 28.87
N VAL A 417 4.43 -27.36 28.62
CA VAL A 417 5.70 -28.10 28.73
C VAL A 417 6.70 -27.54 29.74
N ARG A 418 6.49 -26.31 30.20
CA ARG A 418 7.32 -25.61 31.19
C ARG A 418 6.44 -24.71 32.04
N ALA A 419 6.81 -24.50 33.31
CA ALA A 419 6.11 -23.57 34.18
C ALA A 419 6.32 -22.12 33.71
N THR A 420 5.40 -21.63 32.87
CA THR A 420 5.27 -20.26 32.37
C THR A 420 3.78 -20.00 32.05
N ASP A 421 3.36 -18.74 31.89
CA ASP A 421 2.00 -18.40 31.44
C ASP A 421 1.87 -18.29 29.91
N CYS A 422 2.99 -18.30 29.19
CA CYS A 422 3.03 -18.25 27.73
C CYS A 422 2.33 -19.47 27.11
N PRO A 423 1.42 -19.34 26.13
CA PRO A 423 1.07 -18.13 25.36
C PRO A 423 -0.14 -17.33 25.91
N ASN A 424 -0.65 -17.69 27.08
CA ASN A 424 -1.83 -17.10 27.70
C ASN A 424 -3.11 -17.14 26.83
N LEU A 425 -3.35 -18.27 26.15
CA LEU A 425 -4.59 -18.54 25.42
C LEU A 425 -5.66 -19.19 26.31
N THR A 426 -6.85 -18.59 26.35
CA THR A 426 -8.04 -19.22 26.93
C THR A 426 -8.43 -20.50 26.17
N GLN A 427 -9.27 -21.34 26.78
CA GLN A 427 -9.77 -22.55 26.10
C GLN A 427 -10.50 -22.20 24.80
N ASP A 428 -11.38 -21.19 24.80
CA ASP A 428 -12.08 -20.73 23.58
C ASP A 428 -11.10 -20.36 22.44
N ARG A 429 -9.99 -19.69 22.76
CA ARG A 429 -8.96 -19.31 21.79
C ARG A 429 -8.15 -20.51 21.29
N TRP A 430 -7.88 -21.48 22.17
CA TRP A 430 -7.28 -22.74 21.77
C TRP A 430 -8.20 -23.54 20.85
N ASP A 431 -9.49 -23.60 21.17
CA ASP A 431 -10.48 -24.30 20.37
C ASP A 431 -10.61 -23.63 18.99
N ASP A 432 -10.64 -22.29 18.91
CA ASP A 432 -10.62 -21.56 17.63
C ASP A 432 -9.31 -21.78 16.86
N PHE A 433 -8.15 -21.69 17.51
CA PHE A 433 -6.86 -21.93 16.86
C PHE A 433 -6.76 -23.35 16.30
N ILE A 434 -7.12 -24.37 17.09
CA ILE A 434 -7.08 -25.78 16.65
C ILE A 434 -8.16 -26.06 15.62
N PHE A 435 -9.36 -25.49 15.76
CA PHE A 435 -10.40 -25.56 14.74
C PHE A 435 -9.86 -25.00 13.43
N ARG A 436 -9.29 -23.80 13.45
CA ARG A 436 -8.65 -23.21 12.27
C ARG A 436 -7.54 -24.09 11.76
N VAL A 437 -6.57 -24.57 12.53
CA VAL A 437 -5.49 -25.46 12.02
C VAL A 437 -6.04 -26.73 11.34
N ASN A 438 -7.13 -27.31 11.84
CA ASN A 438 -7.79 -28.47 11.24
C ASN A 438 -8.65 -28.11 10.02
N ASN A 439 -9.12 -26.86 9.92
CA ASN A 439 -9.95 -26.34 8.84
C ASN A 439 -9.21 -25.32 7.95
N VAL A 440 -7.90 -25.17 8.16
CA VAL A 440 -6.99 -24.37 7.36
C VAL A 440 -7.00 -25.12 6.06
N ARG A 441 -7.68 -24.49 5.12
CA ARG A 441 -7.78 -24.95 3.76
C ARG A 441 -6.34 -25.06 3.30
N ARG A 442 -5.94 -26.26 2.89
CA ARG A 442 -4.66 -26.52 2.22
C ARG A 442 -4.32 -25.31 1.35
N TYR A 443 -3.12 -24.76 1.47
CA TYR A 443 -2.70 -23.72 0.53
C TYR A 443 -2.64 -24.36 -0.86
N VAL A 444 -3.49 -23.85 -1.75
CA VAL A 444 -3.63 -24.28 -3.13
C VAL A 444 -3.50 -23.01 -3.97
N ALA A 445 -2.46 -22.94 -4.80
CA ALA A 445 -2.14 -21.77 -5.61
C ALA A 445 -3.37 -21.32 -6.46
N PRO A 446 -3.54 -20.04 -6.77
CA PRO A 446 -4.62 -19.64 -7.67
C PRO A 446 -4.48 -20.33 -9.05
N PRO A 447 -5.58 -20.65 -9.74
CA PRO A 447 -5.49 -21.13 -11.11
C PRO A 447 -5.06 -20.00 -12.05
N VAL A 448 -4.50 -20.35 -13.21
CA VAL A 448 -4.11 -19.38 -14.24
C VAL A 448 -5.19 -19.28 -15.30
N LEU A 449 -5.89 -18.14 -15.36
CA LEU A 449 -6.80 -17.81 -16.45
C LEU A 449 -5.95 -17.35 -17.64
N TYR A 450 -6.08 -18.03 -18.78
CA TYR A 450 -5.20 -17.80 -19.92
C TYR A 450 -5.72 -16.76 -20.90
N SER A 451 -7.01 -16.77 -21.21
CA SER A 451 -7.56 -15.77 -22.11
C SER A 451 -9.07 -15.67 -22.02
N ILE A 452 -9.56 -14.47 -22.34
CA ILE A 452 -10.96 -14.21 -22.68
C ILE A 452 -10.97 -13.73 -24.13
N GLY A 453 -11.31 -14.64 -25.05
CA GLY A 453 -11.24 -14.44 -26.48
C GLY A 453 -12.60 -14.32 -27.17
N ASN A 454 -12.59 -13.80 -28.40
CA ASN A 454 -13.75 -13.67 -29.27
C ASN A 454 -13.97 -14.96 -30.11
N SER A 455 -15.16 -15.57 -30.03
CA SER A 455 -15.53 -16.72 -30.88
C SER A 455 -16.07 -16.32 -32.27
N GLY A 456 -16.19 -15.02 -32.56
CA GLY A 456 -16.65 -14.49 -33.84
C GLY A 456 -17.98 -13.72 -33.79
N THR A 457 -18.60 -13.55 -32.62
CA THR A 457 -19.84 -12.75 -32.45
C THR A 457 -19.78 -11.84 -31.21
N ALA A 458 -20.60 -10.78 -31.18
CA ALA A 458 -20.70 -9.85 -30.04
C ALA A 458 -21.20 -10.52 -28.74
N THR A 459 -21.91 -11.64 -28.88
CA THR A 459 -22.69 -12.29 -27.82
C THR A 459 -22.08 -13.58 -27.31
N GLU A 460 -20.95 -14.00 -27.87
CA GLU A 460 -20.26 -15.23 -27.49
C GLU A 460 -18.79 -14.94 -27.16
N LEU A 461 -18.25 -15.64 -26.17
CA LEU A 461 -16.83 -15.59 -25.81
C LEU A 461 -16.32 -16.95 -25.40
N THR A 462 -15.01 -17.12 -25.48
CA THR A 462 -14.33 -18.30 -24.96
C THR A 462 -13.39 -17.89 -23.85
N ALA A 463 -13.61 -18.45 -22.66
CA ALA A 463 -12.65 -18.42 -21.56
C ALA A 463 -11.77 -19.67 -21.64
N SER A 464 -10.46 -19.53 -21.46
CA SER A 464 -9.55 -20.66 -21.37
C SER A 464 -8.57 -20.49 -20.22
N TRP A 465 -8.07 -21.59 -19.66
CA TRP A 465 -7.20 -21.59 -18.49
C TRP A 465 -6.21 -22.75 -18.51
N LYS A 466 -5.19 -22.66 -17.66
CA LYS A 466 -4.19 -23.72 -17.48
C LYS A 466 -4.82 -24.89 -16.75
N THR A 467 -4.58 -26.11 -17.24
CA THR A 467 -4.95 -27.31 -16.50
C THR A 467 -4.28 -27.30 -15.13
N TYR A 468 -5.07 -27.41 -14.09
CA TYR A 468 -4.63 -27.26 -12.71
C TYR A 468 -4.24 -28.61 -12.12
N ALA A 469 -2.99 -28.73 -11.68
CA ALA A 469 -2.43 -30.00 -11.21
C ALA A 469 -2.59 -30.13 -9.69
N ASP A 470 -3.76 -30.62 -9.26
CA ASP A 470 -4.00 -31.00 -7.86
C ASP A 470 -4.76 -32.33 -7.78
N VAL A 471 -4.24 -33.26 -6.97
CA VAL A 471 -4.84 -34.59 -6.75
C VAL A 471 -6.25 -34.55 -6.15
N ASN A 472 -6.59 -33.43 -5.51
CA ASN A 472 -7.85 -33.16 -4.85
C ASN A 472 -8.76 -32.23 -5.66
N LEU A 473 -8.41 -31.90 -6.91
CA LEU A 473 -9.22 -31.01 -7.75
C LEU A 473 -10.60 -31.63 -8.02
N ALA A 474 -11.66 -30.94 -7.60
CA ALA A 474 -13.04 -31.28 -7.89
C ALA A 474 -13.55 -30.61 -9.17
N GLY A 475 -13.02 -29.43 -9.52
CA GLY A 475 -13.41 -28.68 -10.72
C GLY A 475 -13.03 -27.21 -10.62
N TYR A 476 -13.72 -26.35 -11.38
CA TYR A 476 -13.47 -24.91 -11.42
C TYR A 476 -14.76 -24.10 -11.25
N ARG A 477 -14.62 -22.85 -10.80
CA ARG A 477 -15.69 -21.84 -10.83
C ARG A 477 -15.24 -20.64 -11.63
N LEU A 478 -16.02 -20.29 -12.65
CA LEU A 478 -15.80 -19.10 -13.48
C LEU A 478 -16.78 -18.01 -13.08
N TYR A 479 -16.25 -16.84 -12.75
CA TYR A 479 -17.04 -15.66 -12.39
C TYR A 479 -16.93 -14.59 -13.45
N TYR A 480 -17.97 -13.77 -13.54
CA TYR A 480 -17.98 -12.57 -14.37
C TYR A 480 -18.49 -11.35 -13.60
N ALA A 481 -18.01 -10.17 -13.96
CA ALA A 481 -18.50 -8.87 -13.49
C ALA A 481 -18.81 -7.97 -14.69
N THR A 482 -19.77 -7.05 -14.54
CA THR A 482 -20.22 -6.15 -15.62
C THR A 482 -19.93 -4.69 -15.35
N ASN A 483 -19.36 -4.37 -14.18
CA ASN A 483 -18.96 -3.02 -13.83
C ASN A 483 -17.44 -2.88 -13.60
N ASP A 484 -16.92 -1.69 -13.89
CA ASP A 484 -15.49 -1.35 -13.73
C ASP A 484 -15.01 -1.38 -12.26
N ALA A 485 -15.95 -1.26 -11.32
CA ALA A 485 -15.66 -1.37 -9.89
C ALA A 485 -15.47 -2.82 -9.42
N MET A 486 -15.69 -3.81 -10.32
CA MET A 486 -15.64 -5.24 -10.05
C MET A 486 -16.42 -5.63 -8.77
N SER A 487 -17.57 -4.99 -8.55
CA SER A 487 -18.37 -5.16 -7.33
C SER A 487 -19.56 -6.10 -7.51
N ASP A 488 -19.87 -6.52 -8.75
CA ASP A 488 -21.05 -7.29 -9.14
C ASP A 488 -20.71 -8.70 -9.65
N TRP A 489 -19.72 -9.36 -9.05
CA TRP A 489 -19.33 -10.72 -9.44
C TRP A 489 -20.51 -11.70 -9.36
N ALA A 490 -20.77 -12.38 -10.48
CA ALA A 490 -21.75 -13.45 -10.59
C ALA A 490 -21.08 -14.74 -11.10
N LEU A 491 -21.59 -15.88 -10.66
CA LEU A 491 -21.11 -17.20 -11.07
C LEU A 491 -21.69 -17.55 -12.45
N VAL A 492 -20.83 -17.90 -13.40
CA VAL A 492 -21.22 -18.33 -14.75
C VAL A 492 -21.39 -19.84 -14.81
N ALA A 493 -20.38 -20.55 -14.29
CA ALA A 493 -20.26 -21.99 -14.34
C ALA A 493 -19.47 -22.46 -13.13
N ASP A 494 -19.83 -23.63 -12.62
CA ASP A 494 -19.28 -24.18 -11.38
C ASP A 494 -18.69 -25.58 -11.61
N GLU A 495 -18.17 -26.17 -10.55
CA GLU A 495 -17.48 -27.46 -10.56
C GLU A 495 -18.37 -28.64 -10.98
N THR A 496 -19.69 -28.47 -11.00
CA THR A 496 -20.62 -29.49 -11.52
C THR A 496 -20.63 -29.54 -13.05
N THR A 497 -20.16 -28.46 -13.68
CA THR A 497 -20.08 -28.29 -15.14
C THR A 497 -18.66 -28.14 -15.67
N LEU A 498 -17.75 -27.61 -14.84
CA LEU A 498 -16.32 -27.43 -15.13
C LEU A 498 -15.51 -28.40 -14.27
N THR A 499 -15.23 -29.56 -14.83
CA THR A 499 -14.52 -30.67 -14.21
C THR A 499 -12.99 -30.48 -14.27
N PRO A 500 -12.19 -31.31 -13.55
CA PRO A 500 -10.72 -31.19 -13.52
C PRO A 500 -10.04 -31.25 -14.90
N THR A 501 -10.65 -31.91 -15.89
CA THR A 501 -10.12 -32.04 -17.26
C THR A 501 -10.44 -30.85 -18.16
N ASP A 502 -11.35 -29.98 -17.74
CA ASP A 502 -11.74 -28.82 -18.54
C ASP A 502 -10.66 -27.73 -18.49
N SER A 503 -10.43 -27.11 -19.65
CA SER A 503 -9.45 -26.01 -19.82
C SER A 503 -10.01 -24.87 -20.66
N THR A 504 -11.29 -24.95 -21.05
CA THR A 504 -11.97 -23.97 -21.89
C THR A 504 -13.47 -24.03 -21.70
N LEU A 505 -14.15 -22.90 -21.84
CA LEU A 505 -15.60 -22.77 -21.85
C LEU A 505 -16.01 -21.69 -22.85
N THR A 506 -16.87 -22.05 -23.80
CA THR A 506 -17.54 -21.08 -24.67
C THR A 506 -18.90 -20.71 -24.09
N LEU A 507 -19.09 -19.42 -23.85
CA LEU A 507 -20.33 -18.83 -23.33
C LEU A 507 -21.12 -18.19 -24.46
N ASN A 508 -22.45 -18.31 -24.39
CA ASN A 508 -23.40 -17.58 -25.23
C ASN A 508 -24.35 -16.71 -24.37
N ALA A 509 -25.13 -15.85 -25.02
CA ALA A 509 -26.03 -14.90 -24.36
C ALA A 509 -27.10 -15.51 -23.43
N ALA A 510 -27.33 -16.84 -23.47
CA ALA A 510 -28.23 -17.51 -22.54
C ALA A 510 -27.56 -17.88 -21.20
N GLN A 511 -26.23 -17.87 -21.14
CA GLN A 511 -25.46 -18.38 -19.99
C GLN A 511 -24.90 -17.26 -19.09
N PHE A 512 -24.94 -16.00 -19.55
CA PHE A 512 -24.47 -14.85 -18.78
C PHE A 512 -25.15 -13.56 -19.27
N LEU A 513 -25.11 -12.52 -18.46
CA LEU A 513 -25.63 -11.21 -18.85
C LEU A 513 -24.69 -10.55 -19.84
N VAL A 514 -25.17 -10.35 -21.07
CA VAL A 514 -24.53 -9.55 -22.12
C VAL A 514 -24.93 -8.08 -21.88
N PRO A 515 -24.04 -7.20 -21.38
CA PRO A 515 -24.30 -5.79 -21.26
C PRO A 515 -24.39 -5.15 -22.65
N PRO A 516 -24.95 -3.93 -22.76
CA PRO A 516 -25.08 -3.24 -24.04
C PRO A 516 -23.76 -3.16 -24.82
N ALA A 517 -23.85 -3.09 -26.16
CA ALA A 517 -22.68 -3.02 -27.04
C ALA A 517 -21.70 -1.91 -26.61
N GLY A 518 -20.41 -2.25 -26.49
CA GLY A 518 -19.36 -1.38 -26.00
C GLY A 518 -19.06 -1.49 -24.50
N ASN A 519 -19.91 -2.15 -23.70
CA ASN A 519 -19.67 -2.36 -22.27
C ASN A 519 -18.73 -3.54 -21.97
N VAL A 520 -18.36 -3.64 -20.69
CA VAL A 520 -17.28 -4.50 -20.21
C VAL A 520 -17.76 -5.85 -19.67
N TYR A 521 -16.91 -6.85 -19.87
CA TYR A 521 -16.91 -8.07 -19.07
C TYR A 521 -15.56 -8.22 -18.40
N HIS A 522 -15.54 -8.52 -17.11
CA HIS A 522 -14.36 -8.97 -16.38
C HIS A 522 -14.58 -10.41 -15.94
N PHE A 523 -13.55 -11.24 -16.01
CA PHE A 523 -13.59 -12.65 -15.65
C PHE A 523 -12.46 -12.99 -14.69
N LYS A 524 -12.77 -13.89 -13.76
CA LYS A 524 -11.79 -14.55 -12.89
C LYS A 524 -12.16 -16.01 -12.69
N LEU A 525 -11.17 -16.85 -12.46
CA LEU A 525 -11.32 -18.28 -12.26
C LEU A 525 -10.88 -18.65 -10.85
N ALA A 526 -11.58 -19.58 -10.22
CA ALA A 526 -11.11 -20.25 -9.00
C ALA A 526 -11.10 -21.76 -9.20
N ALA A 527 -10.12 -22.45 -8.62
CA ALA A 527 -10.13 -23.90 -8.55
C ALA A 527 -10.96 -24.34 -7.34
N VAL A 528 -11.62 -25.48 -7.46
CA VAL A 528 -12.43 -26.07 -6.40
C VAL A 528 -11.81 -27.41 -6.02
N VAL A 529 -11.40 -27.57 -4.77
CA VAL A 529 -10.76 -28.79 -4.26
C VAL A 529 -11.63 -29.49 -3.22
N THR A 530 -11.51 -30.81 -3.15
CA THR A 530 -12.13 -31.65 -2.11
C THR A 530 -11.08 -32.18 -1.14
N ASP A 531 -11.33 -32.01 0.15
CA ASP A 531 -10.57 -32.62 1.23
C ASP A 531 -11.35 -33.78 1.90
N GLY A 532 -12.42 -34.24 1.25
CA GLY A 532 -13.38 -35.19 1.81
C GLY A 532 -14.51 -34.53 2.65
N ALA A 533 -14.49 -33.21 2.85
CA ALA A 533 -15.56 -32.45 3.49
C ALA A 533 -16.49 -31.75 2.48
N ASN A 534 -17.64 -31.26 2.96
CA ASN A 534 -18.66 -30.54 2.19
C ASN A 534 -19.11 -29.32 3.03
N PRO A 535 -19.10 -28.07 2.51
CA PRO A 535 -18.91 -27.63 1.12
C PRO A 535 -17.48 -27.80 0.60
N LEU A 536 -17.36 -27.97 -0.73
CA LEU A 536 -16.07 -27.95 -1.43
C LEU A 536 -15.35 -26.62 -1.23
N LEU A 537 -14.01 -26.66 -1.29
CA LEU A 537 -13.15 -25.51 -0.99
C LEU A 537 -12.76 -24.79 -2.28
N GLU A 538 -12.93 -23.48 -2.30
CA GLU A 538 -12.53 -22.63 -3.42
C GLU A 538 -11.19 -21.93 -3.11
N THR A 539 -10.29 -21.89 -4.09
CA THR A 539 -8.97 -21.25 -3.99
C THR A 539 -9.06 -19.72 -4.05
N ALA A 540 -7.92 -19.03 -3.86
CA ALA A 540 -7.78 -17.68 -4.36
C ALA A 540 -8.06 -17.65 -5.88
N SER A 541 -8.56 -16.52 -6.38
CA SER A 541 -8.89 -16.35 -7.80
C SER A 541 -7.65 -16.08 -8.64
N SER A 542 -7.73 -16.40 -9.92
CA SER A 542 -6.79 -15.98 -10.97
C SER A 542 -6.71 -14.46 -11.10
N ASP A 543 -5.76 -14.01 -11.92
CA ASP A 543 -5.77 -12.66 -12.50
C ASP A 543 -7.08 -12.38 -13.24
N VAL A 544 -7.42 -11.09 -13.35
CA VAL A 544 -8.70 -10.62 -13.91
C VAL A 544 -8.55 -10.19 -15.36
N TYR A 545 -9.19 -10.92 -16.28
CA TYR A 545 -9.14 -10.68 -17.72
C TYR A 545 -10.45 -10.14 -18.26
N SER A 546 -10.38 -9.35 -19.32
CA SER A 546 -11.49 -8.52 -19.79
C SER A 546 -11.75 -8.66 -21.28
N ARG A 547 -13.00 -8.40 -21.67
CA ARG A 547 -13.43 -8.35 -23.07
C ARG A 547 -14.44 -7.25 -23.32
N SER A 548 -14.44 -6.67 -24.53
CA SER A 548 -15.50 -5.78 -25.00
C SER A 548 -16.60 -6.53 -25.77
N SER A 549 -17.84 -6.05 -25.71
CA SER A 549 -18.96 -6.57 -26.49
C SER A 549 -19.01 -6.06 -27.94
N ASN A 550 -18.00 -5.30 -28.38
CA ASN A 550 -17.91 -4.78 -29.75
C ASN A 550 -17.59 -5.91 -30.75
N SER A 551 -18.23 -5.85 -31.92
CA SER A 551 -18.02 -6.81 -33.03
C SER A 551 -17.50 -6.16 -34.32
N THR A 552 -17.23 -4.85 -34.27
CA THR A 552 -16.76 -4.04 -35.39
C THR A 552 -15.57 -3.18 -34.96
N GLY A 553 -14.76 -2.76 -35.92
CA GLY A 553 -13.55 -1.96 -35.71
C GLY A 553 -12.31 -2.81 -35.41
N SER A 554 -11.19 -2.16 -35.10
CA SER A 554 -9.88 -2.82 -34.98
C SER A 554 -9.84 -3.77 -33.79
N LYS A 555 -9.17 -4.91 -33.99
CA LYS A 555 -8.97 -5.96 -32.99
C LYS A 555 -7.77 -5.63 -32.13
N VAL A 556 -7.98 -5.59 -30.81
CA VAL A 556 -6.97 -5.29 -29.82
C VAL A 556 -6.79 -6.47 -28.88
N LEU A 557 -5.55 -6.89 -28.68
CA LEU A 557 -5.18 -7.85 -27.64
C LEU A 557 -4.37 -7.14 -26.55
N ILE A 558 -4.83 -7.25 -25.30
CA ILE A 558 -4.02 -6.90 -24.13
C ILE A 558 -3.32 -8.19 -23.67
N VAL A 559 -2.00 -8.23 -23.77
CA VAL A 559 -1.17 -9.32 -23.28
C VAL A 559 -0.61 -8.92 -21.93
N ASP A 560 -0.94 -9.75 -20.94
CA ASP A 560 -0.39 -9.73 -19.61
C ASP A 560 0.83 -10.65 -19.58
N GLY A 561 2.02 -10.06 -19.55
CA GLY A 561 3.26 -10.77 -19.38
C GLY A 561 3.92 -10.43 -18.06
N PHE A 562 3.14 -10.18 -17.00
CA PHE A 562 3.67 -9.97 -15.67
C PHE A 562 3.78 -11.31 -14.93
N ASP A 563 4.97 -11.93 -14.96
CA ASP A 563 5.15 -13.30 -14.42
C ASP A 563 5.68 -13.33 -12.97
N ARG A 564 5.79 -12.18 -12.30
CA ARG A 564 6.50 -12.05 -11.03
C ARG A 564 5.60 -12.28 -9.81
N TYR A 565 5.52 -13.54 -9.39
CA TYR A 565 4.76 -13.96 -8.19
C TYR A 565 5.64 -14.16 -6.93
N THR A 566 6.97 -14.03 -7.03
CA THR A 566 7.92 -14.34 -5.94
C THR A 566 9.11 -13.36 -5.90
N GLY A 567 9.65 -13.07 -4.70
CA GLY A 567 10.92 -12.32 -4.52
C GLY A 567 10.80 -10.83 -4.17
N SER A 568 11.80 -10.03 -4.58
CA SER A 568 11.94 -8.58 -4.31
C SER A 568 10.96 -7.69 -5.09
N ALA A 569 9.91 -8.26 -5.71
CA ALA A 569 8.92 -7.54 -6.50
C ALA A 569 8.22 -6.43 -5.70
N SER A 570 8.05 -5.26 -6.29
CA SER A 570 7.30 -4.16 -5.68
C SER A 570 5.80 -4.49 -5.50
N TYR A 571 5.28 -5.40 -6.32
CA TYR A 571 3.94 -5.96 -6.20
C TYR A 571 3.95 -7.28 -5.41
N LYS A 572 3.08 -7.38 -4.39
CA LYS A 572 3.09 -8.49 -3.41
C LYS A 572 1.85 -9.39 -3.42
N ASN A 573 0.82 -9.08 -4.21
CA ASN A 573 -0.36 -9.92 -4.28
C ASN A 573 -0.14 -11.09 -5.24
N ILE A 574 -0.74 -12.24 -4.91
CA ILE A 574 -0.68 -13.47 -5.72
C ILE A 574 -1.51 -13.41 -7.02
N SER A 575 -2.31 -12.37 -7.19
CA SER A 575 -3.15 -12.12 -8.38
C SER A 575 -3.39 -10.61 -8.52
N HIS A 576 -3.63 -10.12 -9.74
CA HIS A 576 -3.85 -8.72 -10.07
C HIS A 576 -5.01 -8.50 -11.06
N SER A 577 -5.31 -7.23 -11.33
CA SER A 577 -6.35 -6.80 -12.26
C SER A 577 -5.86 -5.72 -13.23
N PHE A 578 -4.55 -5.66 -13.50
CA PHE A 578 -3.93 -4.58 -14.29
C PHE A 578 -4.52 -4.43 -15.69
N VAL A 579 -4.93 -5.54 -16.34
CA VAL A 579 -5.65 -5.52 -17.62
C VAL A 579 -6.82 -4.55 -17.61
N THR A 580 -7.52 -4.40 -16.47
CA THR A 580 -8.71 -3.54 -16.39
C THR A 580 -8.41 -2.05 -16.57
N SER A 581 -7.23 -1.58 -16.14
CA SER A 581 -6.77 -0.20 -16.35
C SER A 581 -6.57 0.12 -17.84
N TYR A 582 -5.89 -0.77 -18.57
CA TYR A 582 -5.71 -0.64 -20.02
C TYR A 582 -7.05 -0.80 -20.76
N PHE A 583 -7.87 -1.75 -20.31
CA PHE A 583 -9.16 -2.03 -20.91
C PHE A 583 -10.06 -0.80 -20.89
N LYS A 584 -10.21 -0.15 -19.73
CA LYS A 584 -11.01 1.06 -19.58
C LYS A 584 -10.56 2.16 -20.57
N ALA A 585 -9.25 2.41 -20.63
CA ALA A 585 -8.67 3.43 -21.51
C ALA A 585 -8.92 3.17 -23.00
N LEU A 586 -8.96 1.90 -23.43
CA LEU A 586 -9.25 1.49 -24.80
C LEU A 586 -10.76 1.49 -25.09
N ARG A 587 -11.58 0.96 -24.17
CA ARG A 587 -13.04 0.82 -24.32
C ARG A 587 -13.71 2.16 -24.53
N ASP A 588 -13.34 3.16 -23.74
CA ASP A 588 -13.99 4.48 -23.78
C ASP A 588 -13.80 5.19 -25.13
N LYS A 589 -12.99 4.64 -26.04
CA LYS A 589 -12.84 5.09 -27.44
C LYS A 589 -13.84 4.45 -28.41
N GLY A 590 -14.73 3.58 -27.93
CA GLY A 590 -16.02 3.23 -28.54
C GLY A 590 -16.02 2.23 -29.70
N PHE A 591 -14.90 1.97 -30.37
CA PHE A 591 -14.89 1.20 -31.63
C PHE A 591 -13.98 -0.04 -31.62
N LEU A 592 -13.35 -0.38 -30.50
CA LEU A 592 -12.33 -1.45 -30.47
C LEU A 592 -12.92 -2.79 -30.03
N GLN A 593 -12.48 -3.88 -30.69
CA GLN A 593 -12.75 -5.26 -30.29
C GLN A 593 -11.62 -5.72 -29.37
N ILE A 594 -11.81 -5.59 -28.06
CA ILE A 594 -10.73 -5.77 -27.07
C ILE A 594 -10.87 -7.16 -26.45
N SER A 595 -9.77 -7.92 -26.48
CA SER A 595 -9.59 -9.20 -25.79
C SER A 595 -8.36 -9.12 -24.90
N SER A 596 -8.23 -10.01 -23.92
CA SER A 596 -7.03 -10.12 -23.11
C SER A 596 -6.56 -11.56 -22.92
N ALA A 597 -5.26 -11.73 -22.76
CA ALA A 597 -4.63 -13.02 -22.57
C ALA A 597 -3.33 -12.92 -21.77
N ALA A 598 -2.93 -14.02 -21.14
CA ALA A 598 -1.60 -14.22 -20.59
C ALA A 598 -0.57 -14.37 -21.74
N ASN A 599 0.67 -13.98 -21.51
CA ASN A 599 1.80 -14.21 -22.40
C ASN A 599 2.03 -15.70 -22.70
N ASP A 600 1.80 -16.61 -21.73
CA ASP A 600 1.97 -18.07 -21.91
C ASP A 600 1.27 -18.59 -23.19
N VAL A 601 0.04 -18.13 -23.47
CA VAL A 601 -0.70 -18.63 -24.63
C VAL A 601 -0.19 -18.07 -25.95
N VAL A 602 0.54 -16.96 -25.93
CA VAL A 602 1.30 -16.48 -27.08
C VAL A 602 2.54 -17.33 -27.27
N SER A 603 3.28 -17.59 -26.18
CA SER A 603 4.49 -18.44 -26.18
C SER A 603 4.23 -19.86 -26.68
N ASP A 604 3.08 -20.44 -26.31
CA ASP A 604 2.63 -21.76 -26.75
C ASP A 604 1.97 -21.78 -28.15
N GLY A 605 1.77 -20.61 -28.77
CA GLY A 605 1.15 -20.46 -30.09
C GLY A 605 -0.38 -20.66 -30.13
N ARG A 606 -1.05 -20.72 -28.96
CA ARG A 606 -2.52 -20.80 -28.85
C ARG A 606 -3.19 -19.49 -29.22
N VAL A 607 -2.51 -18.36 -28.96
CA VAL A 607 -2.91 -17.03 -29.42
C VAL A 607 -1.91 -16.54 -30.45
N ASN A 608 -2.37 -16.34 -31.69
CA ASN A 608 -1.57 -15.77 -32.76
C ASN A 608 -1.78 -14.24 -32.79
N LEU A 609 -0.71 -13.48 -32.54
CA LEU A 609 -0.74 -12.01 -32.55
C LEU A 609 -1.20 -11.43 -33.91
N ASN A 610 -0.93 -12.12 -35.03
CA ASN A 610 -1.34 -11.70 -36.37
C ASN A 610 -2.87 -11.73 -36.60
N ASN A 611 -3.65 -12.23 -35.64
CA ASN A 611 -5.11 -12.17 -35.70
C ASN A 611 -5.67 -10.84 -35.18
N TYR A 612 -4.81 -9.95 -34.68
CA TYR A 612 -5.13 -8.65 -34.10
C TYR A 612 -4.48 -7.54 -34.91
N ASP A 613 -5.03 -6.34 -34.82
CA ASP A 613 -4.48 -5.14 -35.46
C ASP A 613 -3.53 -4.40 -34.49
N ILE A 614 -3.84 -4.45 -33.19
CA ILE A 614 -3.10 -3.79 -32.11
C ILE A 614 -2.85 -4.78 -30.97
N VAL A 615 -1.63 -4.77 -30.45
CA VAL A 615 -1.26 -5.50 -29.23
C VAL A 615 -0.78 -4.50 -28.19
N VAL A 616 -1.32 -4.59 -26.98
CA VAL A 616 -0.81 -3.90 -25.78
C VAL A 616 -0.17 -4.97 -24.91
N TRP A 617 1.14 -4.96 -24.75
CA TRP A 617 1.88 -5.92 -23.95
C TRP A 617 2.45 -5.21 -22.73
N PHE A 618 2.11 -5.66 -21.53
CA PHE A 618 2.74 -5.15 -20.31
C PHE A 618 3.48 -6.27 -19.59
N THR A 619 4.61 -5.93 -18.97
CA THR A 619 5.44 -6.89 -18.21
C THR A 619 5.63 -6.48 -16.76
N GLY A 620 5.00 -5.41 -16.29
CA GLY A 620 5.17 -4.90 -14.93
C GLY A 620 6.62 -4.62 -14.51
N ASP A 621 6.84 -4.72 -13.19
CA ASP A 621 8.17 -4.61 -12.56
C ASP A 621 8.83 -6.00 -12.54
N GLU A 622 9.12 -6.50 -13.73
CA GLU A 622 9.91 -7.73 -13.90
C GLU A 622 11.39 -7.45 -13.69
N SER A 623 12.10 -8.44 -13.14
CA SER A 623 13.52 -8.32 -12.83
C SER A 623 14.44 -9.18 -13.67
N SER A 624 15.75 -9.01 -13.48
CA SER A 624 16.77 -9.92 -14.03
C SER A 624 16.65 -11.40 -13.60
N ALA A 625 15.81 -11.71 -12.59
CA ALA A 625 15.48 -13.09 -12.21
C ALA A 625 14.37 -13.71 -13.08
N ASP A 626 13.63 -12.87 -13.82
CA ASP A 626 12.46 -13.24 -14.60
C ASP A 626 12.79 -13.33 -16.10
N VAL A 627 12.02 -14.12 -16.84
CA VAL A 627 12.18 -14.22 -18.30
C VAL A 627 11.22 -13.24 -18.96
N VAL A 628 11.67 -12.00 -19.13
CA VAL A 628 10.83 -10.92 -19.73
C VAL A 628 10.24 -11.28 -21.09
N PHE A 629 11.03 -11.97 -21.92
CA PHE A 629 10.54 -12.55 -23.17
C PHE A 629 11.24 -13.87 -23.46
N THR A 630 10.45 -14.91 -23.64
CA THR A 630 10.86 -16.19 -24.22
C THR A 630 11.21 -16.05 -25.70
N THR A 631 11.91 -17.04 -26.25
CA THR A 631 12.24 -17.07 -27.69
C THR A 631 10.99 -17.10 -28.57
N ASN A 632 9.92 -17.77 -28.13
CA ASN A 632 8.67 -17.86 -28.88
C ASN A 632 7.93 -16.53 -28.92
N GLU A 633 7.87 -15.81 -27.79
CA GLU A 633 7.24 -14.49 -27.73
C GLU A 633 7.99 -13.48 -28.58
N LYS A 634 9.33 -13.46 -28.52
CA LYS A 634 10.14 -12.62 -29.43
C LYS A 634 9.82 -12.95 -30.89
N THR A 635 9.64 -14.23 -31.23
CA THR A 635 9.30 -14.67 -32.59
C THR A 635 7.90 -14.21 -33.01
N ALA A 636 6.92 -14.31 -32.11
CA ALA A 636 5.55 -13.84 -32.33
C ALA A 636 5.50 -12.32 -32.54
N ILE A 637 6.20 -11.55 -31.71
CA ILE A 637 6.30 -10.08 -31.83
C ILE A 637 6.97 -9.71 -33.16
N LYS A 638 8.05 -10.39 -33.55
CA LYS A 638 8.73 -10.16 -34.83
C LYS A 638 7.78 -10.38 -36.01
N SER A 639 7.09 -11.53 -36.03
CA SER A 639 6.11 -11.85 -37.08
C SER A 639 4.97 -10.83 -37.15
N PHE A 640 4.47 -10.39 -35.99
CA PHE A 640 3.39 -9.41 -35.90
C PHE A 640 3.79 -8.06 -36.50
N LEU A 641 4.97 -7.55 -36.13
CA LEU A 641 5.49 -6.28 -36.64
C LEU A 641 5.88 -6.35 -38.13
N ASP A 642 6.44 -7.47 -38.59
CA ASP A 642 6.74 -7.72 -40.01
C ASP A 642 5.46 -7.72 -40.88
N GLY A 643 4.33 -8.14 -40.28
CA GLY A 643 3.00 -8.16 -40.90
C GLY A 643 2.23 -6.84 -40.85
N GLY A 644 2.84 -5.75 -40.35
CA GLY A 644 2.18 -4.43 -40.23
C GLY A 644 1.42 -4.21 -38.92
N GLY A 645 1.60 -5.09 -37.92
CA GLY A 645 0.99 -4.97 -36.61
C GLY A 645 1.46 -3.72 -35.83
N LYS A 646 0.64 -3.30 -34.86
CA LYS A 646 0.90 -2.12 -34.02
C LYS A 646 1.05 -2.55 -32.55
N LEU A 647 2.22 -2.32 -31.95
CA LEU A 647 2.56 -2.77 -30.60
C LEU A 647 2.71 -1.58 -29.64
N ILE A 648 2.01 -1.63 -28.50
CA ILE A 648 2.35 -0.86 -27.31
C ILE A 648 3.02 -1.83 -26.35
N LEU A 649 4.25 -1.55 -25.93
CA LEU A 649 4.99 -2.33 -24.94
C LEU A 649 5.26 -1.45 -23.73
N SER A 650 4.95 -1.91 -22.52
CA SER A 650 5.29 -1.22 -21.26
C SER A 650 5.84 -2.17 -20.22
N GLY A 651 6.81 -1.73 -19.44
CA GLY A 651 7.37 -2.50 -18.34
C GLY A 651 8.79 -2.07 -18.02
N SER A 652 9.25 -2.48 -16.85
CA SER A 652 10.58 -2.19 -16.33
C SER A 652 11.56 -3.34 -16.61
N GLU A 653 12.84 -3.05 -16.53
CA GLU A 653 13.98 -3.93 -16.88
C GLU A 653 13.90 -4.65 -18.25
N ILE A 654 12.95 -4.33 -19.14
CA ILE A 654 12.86 -4.91 -20.49
C ILE A 654 14.15 -4.64 -21.28
N ALA A 655 14.58 -3.38 -21.30
CA ALA A 655 15.79 -2.96 -22.00
C ALA A 655 17.06 -3.43 -21.29
N TYR A 656 17.06 -3.48 -19.95
CA TYR A 656 18.14 -4.10 -19.19
C TYR A 656 18.33 -5.56 -19.62
N ASN A 657 17.25 -6.34 -19.63
CA ASN A 657 17.27 -7.76 -19.92
C ASN A 657 17.64 -8.07 -21.37
N VAL A 658 17.02 -7.37 -22.32
CA VAL A 658 17.21 -7.66 -23.75
C VAL A 658 18.44 -6.94 -24.33
N GLY A 659 18.77 -5.75 -23.82
CA GLY A 659 19.76 -4.84 -24.41
C GLY A 659 21.15 -4.86 -23.76
N ARG A 660 21.32 -5.45 -22.57
CA ARG A 660 22.62 -5.51 -21.87
C ARG A 660 23.33 -6.83 -22.12
N ALA A 661 24.55 -6.78 -22.67
CA ALA A 661 25.33 -7.97 -23.03
C ALA A 661 25.62 -8.95 -21.86
N ALA A 662 25.50 -8.48 -20.62
CA ALA A 662 25.68 -9.30 -19.42
C ALA A 662 24.41 -10.06 -19.00
N SER A 663 23.24 -9.80 -19.60
CA SER A 663 22.00 -10.51 -19.30
C SER A 663 21.94 -11.89 -19.96
N THR A 664 21.26 -12.82 -19.31
CA THR A 664 21.02 -14.20 -19.78
C THR A 664 20.06 -14.26 -20.97
N VAL A 665 19.19 -13.25 -21.15
CA VAL A 665 18.19 -13.18 -22.23
C VAL A 665 18.53 -12.10 -23.28
N TYR A 666 19.79 -11.67 -23.31
CA TYR A 666 20.32 -10.67 -24.25
C TYR A 666 20.02 -11.01 -25.72
N ASP A 667 19.37 -10.07 -26.43
CA ASP A 667 19.05 -10.16 -27.85
C ASP A 667 19.06 -8.75 -28.47
N LEU A 668 20.27 -8.22 -28.70
CA LEU A 668 20.44 -6.88 -29.29
C LEU A 668 19.79 -6.73 -30.69
N PRO A 669 19.80 -7.74 -31.58
CA PRO A 669 19.05 -7.68 -32.84
C PRO A 669 17.54 -7.47 -32.63
N PHE A 670 16.94 -8.11 -31.62
CA PHE A 670 15.53 -7.86 -31.28
C PHE A 670 15.32 -6.45 -30.71
N MET A 671 16.15 -6.03 -29.76
CA MET A 671 16.08 -4.70 -29.15
C MET A 671 16.18 -3.57 -30.20
N ASN A 672 17.19 -3.63 -31.05
CA ASN A 672 17.44 -2.59 -32.05
C ASN A 672 16.50 -2.71 -33.26
N GLY A 673 16.23 -3.94 -33.72
CA GLY A 673 15.49 -4.20 -34.96
C GLY A 673 13.98 -4.09 -34.82
N TYR A 674 13.44 -4.46 -33.64
CA TYR A 674 12.00 -4.60 -33.42
C TYR A 674 11.48 -3.72 -32.28
N LEU A 675 12.17 -3.64 -31.15
CA LEU A 675 11.83 -2.64 -30.12
C LEU A 675 12.32 -1.23 -30.50
N LYS A 676 13.11 -1.12 -31.59
CA LYS A 676 13.61 0.13 -32.18
C LYS A 676 14.25 1.05 -31.14
N SER A 677 14.98 0.43 -30.22
CA SER A 677 15.50 1.09 -29.03
C SER A 677 16.90 0.58 -28.69
N THR A 678 17.65 1.32 -27.88
CA THR A 678 18.90 0.88 -27.23
C THR A 678 18.82 1.13 -25.73
N TYR A 679 19.38 0.22 -24.94
CA TYR A 679 19.50 0.38 -23.50
C TYR A 679 20.58 1.41 -23.14
N VAL A 680 20.24 2.33 -22.23
CA VAL A 680 21.13 3.42 -21.77
C VAL A 680 21.60 3.16 -20.34
N GLY A 681 20.70 2.75 -19.46
CA GLY A 681 21.00 2.57 -18.04
C GLY A 681 19.76 2.16 -17.25
N ASP A 682 20.02 1.75 -16.02
CA ASP A 682 19.04 1.21 -15.08
C ASP A 682 18.29 2.34 -14.36
N GLY A 683 17.12 1.99 -13.83
CA GLY A 683 16.15 2.89 -13.24
C GLY A 683 16.47 3.46 -11.88
N ALA A 684 15.86 4.62 -11.62
CA ALA A 684 15.75 5.24 -10.31
C ALA A 684 14.39 5.94 -10.19
N ILE A 685 13.87 6.08 -8.97
CA ILE A 685 12.61 6.80 -8.68
C ILE A 685 12.57 8.24 -9.24
N ALA A 686 13.73 8.83 -9.49
CA ALA A 686 13.88 10.15 -10.11
C ALA A 686 13.40 10.22 -11.58
N TYR A 687 12.94 9.12 -12.16
CA TYR A 687 12.46 9.04 -13.54
C TYR A 687 10.97 9.38 -13.70
N THR A 688 10.21 9.48 -12.60
CA THR A 688 8.78 9.86 -12.63
C THR A 688 8.59 11.38 -12.44
N PRO A 689 7.72 12.06 -13.22
CA PRO A 689 6.89 11.52 -14.30
C PRO A 689 7.61 11.41 -15.66
N ALA A 690 7.13 10.51 -16.51
CA ALA A 690 7.50 10.48 -17.93
C ALA A 690 6.69 11.54 -18.71
N THR A 691 7.35 12.41 -19.47
CA THR A 691 6.74 13.60 -20.09
C THR A 691 6.90 13.64 -21.60
N GLY A 692 5.85 14.09 -22.28
CA GLY A 692 5.75 14.18 -23.73
C GLY A 692 6.74 15.12 -24.39
N ILE A 693 7.56 14.60 -25.30
CA ILE A 693 8.56 15.40 -26.03
C ILE A 693 7.87 16.32 -27.05
N ALA A 694 8.22 17.60 -27.04
CA ALA A 694 7.66 18.62 -27.94
C ALA A 694 7.90 18.28 -29.42
N GLY A 695 6.91 18.55 -30.27
CA GLY A 695 6.98 18.23 -31.70
C GLY A 695 6.78 16.74 -32.02
N THR A 696 6.56 15.91 -31.01
CA THR A 696 6.17 14.50 -31.19
C THR A 696 4.65 14.33 -31.02
N PRO A 697 4.06 13.21 -31.50
CA PRO A 697 2.64 12.88 -31.29
C PRO A 697 2.22 12.82 -29.81
N PHE A 698 3.18 12.63 -28.91
CA PHE A 698 2.99 12.49 -27.46
C PHE A 698 3.24 13.80 -26.71
N GLN A 699 3.47 14.93 -27.42
CA GLN A 699 3.72 16.20 -26.75
C GLN A 699 2.60 16.57 -25.76
N GLY A 700 3.01 17.15 -24.63
CA GLY A 700 2.10 17.63 -23.59
C GLY A 700 1.53 16.53 -22.68
N LEU A 701 1.94 15.27 -22.86
CA LEU A 701 1.65 14.21 -21.88
C LEU A 701 2.48 14.40 -20.61
N SER A 702 1.89 14.03 -19.47
CA SER A 702 2.58 13.81 -18.21
C SER A 702 2.03 12.52 -17.60
N VAL A 703 2.91 11.53 -17.45
CA VAL A 703 2.57 10.18 -16.99
C VAL A 703 3.36 9.92 -15.71
N PRO A 704 2.82 10.29 -14.53
CA PRO A 704 3.35 9.80 -13.27
C PRO A 704 3.07 8.30 -13.17
N PHE A 705 4.10 7.53 -12.87
CA PHE A 705 4.08 6.08 -12.67
C PHE A 705 4.66 5.71 -11.30
N GLY A 706 4.45 4.47 -10.85
CA GLY A 706 4.78 3.98 -9.51
C GLY A 706 3.69 4.24 -8.45
N ILE A 707 2.43 4.47 -8.86
CA ILE A 707 1.33 4.84 -7.95
C ILE A 707 0.60 3.62 -7.40
N VAL A 708 0.27 2.64 -8.27
CA VAL A 708 -0.49 1.44 -7.86
C VAL A 708 0.38 0.49 -7.03
N TYR A 709 1.64 0.35 -7.43
CA TYR A 709 2.71 -0.27 -6.66
C TYR A 709 4.01 0.49 -6.98
N PRO A 710 5.01 0.47 -6.07
CA PRO A 710 6.29 1.14 -6.31
C PRO A 710 6.94 0.67 -7.61
N GLU A 711 7.61 1.58 -8.31
CA GLU A 711 8.37 1.24 -9.51
C GLU A 711 9.85 1.46 -9.22
N ASP A 712 10.58 0.36 -9.06
CA ASP A 712 11.93 0.38 -8.50
C ASP A 712 13.03 0.48 -9.58
N PHE A 713 12.80 -0.06 -10.78
CA PHE A 713 13.85 -0.20 -11.82
C PHE A 713 13.38 0.10 -13.27
N PRO A 714 12.82 1.29 -13.55
CA PRO A 714 12.43 1.67 -14.91
C PRO A 714 13.65 1.92 -15.81
N ASP A 715 13.77 1.28 -16.98
CA ASP A 715 14.95 1.49 -17.83
C ASP A 715 15.00 2.88 -18.46
N ALA A 716 16.21 3.40 -18.65
CA ALA A 716 16.47 4.48 -19.59
C ALA A 716 16.79 3.90 -20.98
N ILE A 717 16.09 4.41 -22.00
CA ILE A 717 16.20 3.93 -23.38
C ILE A 717 16.47 5.07 -24.37
N ASN A 718 16.89 4.73 -25.59
CA ASN A 718 17.06 5.67 -26.70
C ASN A 718 16.52 5.10 -27.99
N ALA A 719 15.84 5.93 -28.78
CA ALA A 719 15.35 5.57 -30.11
C ALA A 719 16.48 5.12 -31.04
N PHE A 720 16.22 4.08 -31.83
CA PHE A 720 17.14 3.48 -32.79
C PHE A 720 16.48 3.30 -34.16
N GLY A 721 17.28 3.34 -35.24
CA GLY A 721 16.84 2.85 -36.55
C GLY A 721 15.64 3.58 -37.16
N GLY A 722 15.57 4.91 -36.99
CA GLY A 722 14.48 5.74 -37.49
C GLY A 722 13.33 5.97 -36.50
N ALA A 723 13.38 5.37 -35.32
CA ALA A 723 12.48 5.72 -34.22
C ALA A 723 12.71 7.15 -33.73
N VAL A 724 11.71 7.67 -33.03
CA VAL A 724 11.77 8.95 -32.33
C VAL A 724 11.56 8.70 -30.84
N ASN A 725 12.31 9.42 -30.00
CA ASN A 725 11.98 9.47 -28.58
C ASN A 725 10.65 10.22 -28.43
N ILE A 726 9.77 9.76 -27.55
CA ILE A 726 8.44 10.35 -27.33
C ILE A 726 8.20 10.78 -25.88
N LEU A 727 8.90 10.18 -24.92
CA LEU A 727 8.80 10.52 -23.50
C LEU A 727 10.18 10.70 -22.89
N ASP A 728 10.41 11.85 -22.28
CA ASP A 728 11.58 12.13 -21.45
C ASP A 728 11.23 11.85 -19.98
N TYR A 729 12.16 11.25 -19.25
CA TYR A 729 12.11 11.25 -17.79
C TYR A 729 12.52 12.62 -17.25
N SER A 730 12.25 12.87 -15.96
CA SER A 730 12.71 14.07 -15.25
C SER A 730 14.25 14.23 -15.24
N VAL A 731 15.00 13.17 -15.50
CA VAL A 731 16.46 13.20 -15.62
C VAL A 731 16.89 13.46 -17.06
N ALA A 732 17.62 14.57 -17.27
CA ALA A 732 18.05 15.00 -18.60
C ALA A 732 18.85 13.92 -19.35
N GLY A 733 18.44 13.64 -20.58
CA GLY A 733 19.08 12.63 -21.44
C GLY A 733 18.66 11.19 -21.16
N MET A 734 17.84 10.95 -20.13
CA MET A 734 17.20 9.67 -19.88
C MET A 734 15.77 9.72 -20.43
N ARG A 735 15.42 8.78 -21.31
CA ARG A 735 14.09 8.70 -21.91
C ARG A 735 13.38 7.44 -21.45
N GLY A 736 12.08 7.59 -21.25
CA GLY A 736 11.17 6.52 -20.84
C GLY A 736 10.31 5.97 -21.95
N GLY A 737 10.39 6.53 -23.17
CA GLY A 737 9.55 6.09 -24.26
C GLY A 737 10.06 6.43 -25.65
N ILE A 738 9.89 5.50 -26.58
CA ILE A 738 10.16 5.68 -28.01
C ILE A 738 8.93 5.30 -28.84
N ALA A 739 8.85 5.81 -30.07
CA ALA A 739 7.89 5.36 -31.06
C ALA A 739 8.53 5.23 -32.44
N TYR A 740 8.08 4.23 -33.20
CA TYR A 740 8.46 4.03 -34.59
C TYR A 740 7.26 3.57 -35.40
N LYS A 741 7.17 4.05 -36.64
CA LYS A 741 6.23 3.59 -37.67
C LYS A 741 7.01 3.41 -38.97
N GLY A 742 6.92 2.23 -39.58
CA GLY A 742 7.68 1.89 -40.77
C GLY A 742 7.87 0.39 -40.94
N LEU A 743 8.82 -0.01 -41.78
CA LEU A 743 9.10 -1.42 -42.03
C LEU A 743 9.94 -2.04 -40.90
N PHE A 744 9.62 -3.29 -40.59
CA PHE A 744 10.35 -4.15 -39.67
C PHE A 744 10.93 -5.34 -40.43
N GLY A 745 12.08 -5.83 -39.97
CA GLY A 745 12.71 -7.04 -40.51
C GLY A 745 12.74 -7.11 -42.04
N ALA A 746 12.11 -8.16 -42.58
CA ALA A 746 11.89 -8.36 -44.02
C ALA A 746 10.44 -8.07 -44.45
N GLY A 747 9.63 -7.50 -43.57
CA GLY A 747 8.24 -7.15 -43.82
C GLY A 747 8.07 -6.11 -44.93
N THR A 748 6.93 -6.18 -45.62
CA THR A 748 6.57 -5.24 -46.69
C THR A 748 5.49 -4.24 -46.29
N GLU A 749 4.81 -4.49 -45.17
CA GLU A 749 3.75 -3.63 -44.64
C GLU A 749 4.30 -2.78 -43.48
N PRO A 750 4.00 -1.47 -43.41
CA PRO A 750 4.43 -0.64 -42.29
C PRO A 750 3.75 -1.05 -40.99
N GLY A 751 4.54 -1.51 -40.02
CA GLY A 751 4.09 -1.72 -38.64
C GLY A 751 4.34 -0.49 -37.77
N ALA A 752 4.02 -0.60 -36.48
CA ALA A 752 4.37 0.41 -35.49
C ALA A 752 4.72 -0.19 -34.12
N VAL A 753 5.65 0.45 -33.40
CA VAL A 753 5.94 0.15 -31.99
C VAL A 753 5.97 1.43 -31.18
N ILE A 754 5.34 1.41 -30.01
CA ILE A 754 5.53 2.35 -28.91
C ILE A 754 6.09 1.53 -27.76
N PHE A 755 7.32 1.82 -27.33
CA PHE A 755 7.95 1.12 -26.22
C PHE A 755 8.16 2.10 -25.07
N LEU A 756 7.52 1.81 -23.95
CA LEU A 756 7.66 2.47 -22.66
C LEU A 756 8.52 1.60 -21.76
N SER A 757 9.58 2.18 -21.20
CA SER A 757 10.51 1.47 -20.31
C SER A 757 10.18 1.63 -18.82
N PHE A 758 8.90 1.78 -18.53
CA PHE A 758 8.33 1.86 -17.19
C PHE A 758 6.94 1.20 -17.20
N THR A 759 6.43 0.89 -16.01
CA THR A 759 5.12 0.28 -15.81
C THR A 759 3.99 1.29 -16.02
N LEU A 760 3.26 1.17 -17.14
CA LEU A 760 2.14 2.06 -17.42
C LEU A 760 0.91 1.73 -16.55
N GLU A 761 0.75 0.47 -16.15
CA GLU A 761 -0.29 -0.01 -15.24
C GLU A 761 -0.23 0.63 -13.86
N THR A 762 0.94 1.14 -13.45
CA THR A 762 1.11 1.85 -12.18
C THR A 762 0.76 3.33 -12.27
N ALA A 763 0.49 3.85 -13.46
CA ALA A 763 0.15 5.25 -13.65
C ALA A 763 -1.28 5.57 -13.20
N ALA A 764 -1.56 6.86 -12.99
CA ALA A 764 -2.91 7.31 -12.68
C ALA A 764 -3.87 6.97 -13.84
N PRO A 765 -5.13 6.54 -13.57
CA PRO A 765 -6.08 6.15 -14.62
C PRO A 765 -6.23 7.20 -15.73
N PHE A 766 -6.30 8.48 -15.36
CA PHE A 766 -6.36 9.59 -16.31
C PHE A 766 -5.15 9.66 -17.26
N SER A 767 -3.95 9.37 -16.75
CA SER A 767 -2.73 9.37 -17.55
C SER A 767 -2.70 8.18 -18.52
N ILE A 768 -3.20 7.01 -18.11
CA ILE A 768 -3.34 5.84 -18.98
C ILE A 768 -4.34 6.14 -20.12
N GLU A 769 -5.48 6.76 -19.80
CA GLU A 769 -6.49 7.18 -20.78
C GLU A 769 -5.92 8.17 -21.82
N LEU A 770 -5.19 9.19 -21.36
CA LEU A 770 -4.61 10.20 -22.23
C LEU A 770 -3.46 9.65 -23.08
N PHE A 771 -2.60 8.82 -22.50
CA PHE A 771 -1.55 8.11 -23.23
C PHE A 771 -2.15 7.22 -24.32
N THR A 772 -3.15 6.40 -23.97
CA THR A 772 -3.83 5.49 -24.89
C THR A 772 -4.44 6.23 -26.06
N GLN A 773 -5.05 7.40 -25.81
CA GLN A 773 -5.56 8.27 -26.86
C GLN A 773 -4.48 8.72 -27.85
N ARG A 774 -3.29 9.12 -27.35
CA ARG A 774 -2.17 9.52 -28.21
C ARG A 774 -1.59 8.33 -28.97
N ALA A 775 -1.52 7.17 -28.35
CA ALA A 775 -1.07 5.94 -28.99
C ALA A 775 -2.01 5.52 -30.15
N LEU A 776 -3.33 5.52 -29.92
CA LEU A 776 -4.31 5.21 -30.97
C LEU A 776 -4.26 6.22 -32.13
N ALA A 777 -4.16 7.51 -31.84
CA ALA A 777 -3.98 8.53 -32.88
C ALA A 777 -2.66 8.34 -33.65
N TYR A 778 -1.56 7.99 -32.95
CA TYR A 778 -0.29 7.65 -33.58
C TYR A 778 -0.41 6.42 -34.49
N PHE A 779 -1.31 5.49 -34.17
CA PHE A 779 -1.61 4.30 -34.96
C PHE A 779 -2.62 4.53 -36.09
N ASP A 780 -3.05 5.79 -36.33
CA ASP A 780 -4.09 6.14 -37.31
C ASP A 780 -5.45 5.48 -37.02
N GLU A 781 -5.72 5.13 -35.75
CA GLU A 781 -7.01 4.59 -35.36
C GLU A 781 -8.07 5.69 -35.22
N PRO A 782 -9.34 5.42 -35.57
CA PRO A 782 -10.42 6.37 -35.38
C PRO A 782 -10.56 6.78 -33.91
N VAL A 783 -10.38 8.06 -33.62
CA VAL A 783 -10.72 8.64 -32.32
C VAL A 783 -12.15 9.15 -32.35
N ILE A 784 -12.90 9.00 -31.26
CA ILE A 784 -14.23 9.62 -31.11
C ILE A 784 -14.08 11.12 -31.37
N THR A 785 -14.88 11.69 -32.26
CA THR A 785 -14.88 13.13 -32.57
C THR A 785 -16.18 13.82 -32.14
N THR A 786 -17.07 13.11 -31.46
CA THR A 786 -18.33 13.67 -30.96
C THR A 786 -17.99 14.68 -29.86
N PRO A 787 -18.38 15.97 -30.00
CA PRO A 787 -18.18 16.94 -28.93
C PRO A 787 -18.98 16.55 -27.68
N PRO A 788 -18.57 16.99 -26.48
CA PRO A 788 -19.33 16.74 -25.27
C PRO A 788 -20.70 17.42 -25.31
N THR A 789 -21.62 17.02 -24.43
CA THR A 789 -22.95 17.64 -24.29
C THR A 789 -23.10 18.24 -22.90
N ALA A 790 -23.27 19.56 -22.85
CA ALA A 790 -23.56 20.27 -21.62
C ALA A 790 -25.07 20.33 -21.38
N VAL A 791 -25.51 20.08 -20.14
CA VAL A 791 -26.91 20.01 -19.72
C VAL A 791 -27.24 21.21 -18.82
N ALA A 792 -28.50 21.66 -18.86
CA ALA A 792 -28.92 22.83 -18.08
C ALA A 792 -28.99 22.52 -16.57
N ASP A 793 -28.57 23.48 -15.74
CA ASP A 793 -28.62 23.40 -14.28
C ASP A 793 -29.62 24.37 -13.67
N ALA A 794 -30.10 24.04 -12.48
CA ALA A 794 -30.92 24.92 -11.66
C ALA A 794 -30.41 24.96 -10.22
N VAL A 795 -30.18 26.17 -9.69
CA VAL A 795 -29.71 26.37 -8.32
C VAL A 795 -30.46 27.50 -7.62
N THR A 796 -30.42 27.52 -6.29
CA THR A 796 -30.91 28.63 -5.47
C THR A 796 -29.75 29.40 -4.85
N ALA A 797 -29.87 30.72 -4.79
CA ALA A 797 -28.91 31.63 -4.16
C ALA A 797 -29.63 32.63 -3.24
N GLN A 798 -28.90 33.21 -2.29
CA GLN A 798 -29.38 34.32 -1.49
C GLN A 798 -28.87 35.64 -2.05
N SER A 799 -29.72 36.66 -2.05
CA SER A 799 -29.39 37.99 -2.55
C SER A 799 -28.10 38.53 -1.90
N GLY A 800 -27.08 38.75 -2.71
CA GLY A 800 -25.80 39.36 -2.30
C GLY A 800 -24.79 38.40 -1.67
N ALA A 801 -25.13 37.12 -1.47
CA ALA A 801 -24.21 36.09 -0.99
C ALA A 801 -23.61 35.30 -2.15
N ALA A 802 -22.33 34.92 -2.05
CA ALA A 802 -21.69 34.13 -3.10
C ALA A 802 -22.19 32.68 -3.13
N LYS A 803 -22.46 32.17 -4.33
CA LYS A 803 -22.93 30.79 -4.57
C LYS A 803 -21.99 30.06 -5.51
N ARG A 804 -21.41 28.96 -5.03
CA ARG A 804 -20.68 28.00 -5.87
C ARG A 804 -21.63 27.05 -6.59
N ILE A 805 -21.33 26.78 -7.85
CA ILE A 805 -22.13 25.98 -8.78
C ILE A 805 -21.20 25.00 -9.49
N THR A 806 -21.50 23.71 -9.36
CA THR A 806 -20.82 22.62 -10.08
C THR A 806 -21.71 22.17 -11.23
N VAL A 807 -21.28 22.44 -12.46
CA VAL A 807 -22.10 22.22 -13.68
C VAL A 807 -21.79 20.92 -14.41
N LEU A 808 -20.66 20.26 -14.12
CA LEU A 808 -20.26 19.07 -14.89
C LEU A 808 -20.91 17.77 -14.43
N LEU A 809 -21.70 17.78 -13.35
CA LEU A 809 -22.26 16.56 -12.75
C LEU A 809 -23.32 15.88 -13.63
N ASN A 810 -24.03 16.66 -14.45
CA ASN A 810 -25.06 16.21 -15.38
C ASN A 810 -24.63 16.28 -16.85
N ASP A 811 -23.38 16.68 -17.12
CA ASP A 811 -22.82 16.80 -18.46
C ASP A 811 -22.35 15.43 -19.00
N ALA A 812 -22.54 15.20 -20.29
CA ALA A 812 -22.12 13.98 -20.96
C ALA A 812 -20.82 14.21 -21.75
N ASP A 813 -19.82 13.37 -21.49
CA ASP A 813 -18.50 13.43 -22.11
C ASP A 813 -18.48 12.87 -23.56
N ASN A 814 -19.54 12.17 -23.95
CA ASN A 814 -19.72 11.49 -25.23
C ASN A 814 -18.53 10.59 -25.63
N GLY A 815 -17.91 9.92 -24.67
CA GLY A 815 -16.75 9.02 -24.89
C GLY A 815 -15.40 9.74 -24.89
N THR A 816 -15.38 11.01 -24.49
CA THR A 816 -14.18 11.83 -24.42
C THR A 816 -14.21 12.67 -23.15
N LEU A 817 -13.37 12.33 -22.17
CA LEU A 817 -13.40 12.92 -20.83
C LEU A 817 -13.49 14.46 -20.85
N LEU A 818 -14.37 15.02 -20.00
CA LEU A 818 -14.52 16.46 -19.81
C LEU A 818 -13.28 17.04 -19.12
N LEU A 819 -12.75 18.13 -19.66
CA LEU A 819 -11.66 18.89 -19.07
C LEU A 819 -12.25 19.98 -18.17
N SER A 820 -12.31 19.76 -16.86
CA SER A 820 -12.99 20.69 -15.95
C SER A 820 -12.42 22.11 -16.00
N ASN A 821 -11.10 22.23 -16.19
CA ASN A 821 -10.39 23.50 -16.36
C ASN A 821 -10.68 24.25 -17.69
N SER A 822 -11.59 23.75 -18.53
CA SER A 822 -11.91 24.32 -19.84
C SER A 822 -13.30 24.95 -19.95
N ILE A 823 -14.03 25.07 -18.83
CA ILE A 823 -15.34 25.73 -18.79
C ILE A 823 -15.22 27.20 -19.19
N GLU A 824 -16.07 27.62 -20.13
CA GLU A 824 -16.15 28.97 -20.66
C GLU A 824 -17.57 29.53 -20.46
N ILE A 825 -17.68 30.74 -19.90
CA ILE A 825 -18.95 31.46 -19.78
C ILE A 825 -19.23 32.17 -21.10
N VAL A 826 -20.30 31.74 -21.75
CA VAL A 826 -20.76 32.25 -23.06
C VAL A 826 -21.61 33.52 -22.90
N ALA A 827 -22.41 33.60 -21.82
CA ALA A 827 -23.22 34.77 -21.50
C ALA A 827 -23.29 34.98 -19.99
N GLN A 828 -23.11 36.23 -19.55
CA GLN A 828 -23.23 36.63 -18.15
C GLN A 828 -24.70 36.79 -17.71
N PRO A 829 -24.99 36.71 -16.41
CA PRO A 829 -26.31 37.03 -15.88
C PRO A 829 -26.68 38.51 -16.05
N ALA A 830 -27.98 38.81 -16.06
CA ALA A 830 -28.48 40.19 -16.16
C ALA A 830 -28.49 40.89 -14.80
N ASN A 831 -28.63 40.12 -13.71
CA ASN A 831 -28.78 40.65 -12.35
C ASN A 831 -27.74 40.08 -11.38
N GLY A 832 -26.56 39.73 -11.89
CA GLY A 832 -25.45 39.20 -11.12
C GLY A 832 -24.20 39.06 -11.97
N THR A 833 -23.14 38.50 -11.37
CA THR A 833 -21.87 38.24 -12.05
C THR A 833 -21.45 36.79 -11.86
N VAL A 834 -20.83 36.21 -12.88
CA VAL A 834 -20.32 34.84 -12.88
C VAL A 834 -18.84 34.81 -13.24
N THR A 835 -18.05 34.06 -12.48
CA THR A 835 -16.64 33.75 -12.77
C THR A 835 -16.38 32.25 -12.66
N VAL A 836 -15.34 31.78 -13.35
CA VAL A 836 -14.92 30.36 -13.34
C VAL A 836 -13.48 30.31 -12.85
N ASP A 837 -13.17 29.38 -11.96
CA ASP A 837 -11.82 29.18 -11.46
C ASP A 837 -11.02 28.15 -12.29
N ALA A 838 -9.73 27.98 -12.00
CA ALA A 838 -8.87 27.07 -12.77
C ALA A 838 -9.19 25.57 -12.52
N ASN A 839 -10.10 25.23 -11.61
CA ASN A 839 -10.59 23.85 -11.39
C ASN A 839 -11.88 23.57 -12.19
N GLY A 840 -12.52 24.61 -12.73
CA GLY A 840 -13.83 24.51 -13.36
C GLY A 840 -15.00 24.76 -12.41
N GLU A 841 -14.77 25.29 -11.20
CA GLU A 841 -15.86 25.66 -10.30
C GLU A 841 -16.40 27.06 -10.65
N ILE A 842 -17.73 27.20 -10.70
CA ILE A 842 -18.40 28.46 -11.07
C ILE A 842 -18.85 29.21 -9.81
N LEU A 843 -18.53 30.50 -9.71
CA LEU A 843 -18.96 31.39 -8.64
C LEU A 843 -19.96 32.44 -9.16
N TYR A 844 -21.17 32.47 -8.60
CA TYR A 844 -22.23 33.45 -8.86
C TYR A 844 -22.43 34.40 -7.68
N ILE A 845 -22.58 35.70 -7.97
CA ILE A 845 -22.98 36.72 -6.97
C ILE A 845 -24.08 37.59 -7.60
N SER A 846 -25.25 37.67 -6.97
CA SER A 846 -26.34 38.54 -7.44
C SER A 846 -26.04 40.01 -7.15
N ASN A 847 -26.65 40.92 -7.90
CA ASN A 847 -26.65 42.33 -7.57
C ASN A 847 -27.28 42.55 -6.17
N PRO A 848 -26.76 43.45 -5.33
CA PRO A 848 -27.30 43.70 -4.00
C PRO A 848 -28.80 44.04 -4.04
N GLY A 849 -29.62 43.30 -3.29
CA GLY A 849 -31.06 43.50 -3.20
C GLY A 849 -31.88 42.88 -4.35
N PHE A 850 -31.24 42.25 -5.33
CA PHE A 850 -31.96 41.53 -6.38
C PHE A 850 -32.62 40.26 -5.82
N THR A 851 -33.89 40.06 -6.15
CA THR A 851 -34.61 38.81 -5.92
C THR A 851 -35.38 38.47 -7.18
N GLY A 852 -35.49 37.18 -7.51
CA GLY A 852 -36.06 36.72 -8.76
C GLY A 852 -35.15 35.73 -9.49
N VAL A 853 -35.39 35.56 -10.79
CA VAL A 853 -34.66 34.60 -11.63
C VAL A 853 -33.57 35.32 -12.41
N ASP A 854 -32.38 34.73 -12.41
CA ASP A 854 -31.23 35.17 -13.20
C ASP A 854 -30.64 33.96 -13.95
N ASN A 855 -29.99 34.20 -15.09
CA ASN A 855 -29.50 33.10 -15.94
C ASN A 855 -28.14 33.42 -16.54
N PHE A 856 -27.22 32.45 -16.59
CA PHE A 856 -26.00 32.55 -17.39
C PHE A 856 -25.85 31.32 -18.29
N GLN A 857 -24.93 31.39 -19.24
CA GLN A 857 -24.66 30.29 -20.17
C GLN A 857 -23.19 29.88 -20.15
N TYR A 858 -22.92 28.57 -20.22
CA TYR A 858 -21.56 28.02 -20.28
C TYR A 858 -21.39 26.96 -21.37
N ARG A 859 -20.14 26.62 -21.67
CA ARG A 859 -19.72 25.44 -22.45
C ARG A 859 -18.41 24.87 -21.89
N VAL A 860 -18.10 23.61 -22.15
CA VAL A 860 -16.88 22.92 -21.66
C VAL A 860 -16.21 22.14 -22.78
N LYS A 861 -14.90 21.91 -22.72
CA LYS A 861 -14.18 21.05 -23.68
C LYS A 861 -13.99 19.63 -23.18
N ASN A 862 -13.82 18.71 -24.11
CA ASN A 862 -13.32 17.36 -23.88
C ASN A 862 -11.79 17.25 -24.09
N THR A 863 -11.22 16.06 -23.87
CA THR A 863 -9.81 15.73 -24.15
C THR A 863 -9.40 15.86 -25.63
N ASN A 864 -10.34 16.00 -26.56
CA ASN A 864 -10.08 16.34 -27.96
C ASN A 864 -10.05 17.84 -28.24
N ASN A 865 -10.13 18.69 -27.21
CA ASN A 865 -10.20 20.14 -27.33
C ASN A 865 -11.44 20.63 -28.11
N GLN A 866 -12.52 19.85 -28.11
CA GLN A 866 -13.80 20.19 -28.74
C GLN A 866 -14.76 20.74 -27.69
N PHE A 867 -15.42 21.86 -27.97
CA PHE A 867 -16.41 22.45 -27.08
C PHE A 867 -17.76 21.72 -27.16
N SER A 868 -18.46 21.68 -26.02
CA SER A 868 -19.87 21.29 -25.93
C SER A 868 -20.80 22.29 -26.62
N ASN A 869 -22.08 21.92 -26.72
CA ASN A 869 -23.15 22.91 -26.86
C ASN A 869 -23.12 23.91 -25.68
N THR A 870 -23.80 25.03 -25.87
CA THR A 870 -24.05 25.98 -24.78
C THR A 870 -25.20 25.46 -23.90
N ALA A 871 -24.98 25.43 -22.58
CA ALA A 871 -26.01 25.10 -21.58
C ALA A 871 -26.35 26.33 -20.75
N THR A 872 -27.59 26.41 -20.27
CA THR A 872 -28.08 27.52 -19.44
C THR A 872 -28.14 27.07 -17.99
N VAL A 873 -27.63 27.90 -17.09
CA VAL A 873 -27.79 27.74 -15.65
C VAL A 873 -28.81 28.77 -15.17
N THR A 874 -29.89 28.30 -14.54
CA THR A 874 -30.94 29.15 -13.96
C THR A 874 -30.75 29.26 -12.46
N ILE A 875 -30.71 30.50 -11.97
CA ILE A 875 -30.53 30.81 -10.55
C ILE A 875 -31.80 31.46 -10.02
N THR A 876 -32.39 30.88 -8.97
CA THR A 876 -33.48 31.51 -8.21
C THR A 876 -32.90 32.21 -6.99
N VAL A 877 -32.96 33.55 -6.98
CA VAL A 877 -32.41 34.39 -5.92
C VAL A 877 -33.50 34.78 -4.92
N SER A 878 -33.37 34.32 -3.66
CA SER A 878 -34.26 34.67 -2.55
C SER A 878 -33.72 35.83 -1.71
N ALA A 879 -34.61 36.52 -1.00
CA ALA A 879 -34.21 37.56 -0.05
C ALA A 879 -33.29 37.00 1.05
N ALA A 880 -32.34 37.82 1.52
CA ALA A 880 -31.50 37.47 2.66
C ALA A 880 -32.34 37.41 3.95
N SER A 881 -32.21 36.35 4.74
CA SER A 881 -32.96 36.16 6.00
C SER A 881 -32.19 36.75 7.19
N ALA A 882 -32.88 37.47 8.08
CA ALA A 882 -32.27 38.16 9.23
C ALA A 882 -32.01 37.30 10.48
N CYS A 883 -32.26 35.98 10.43
CA CYS A 883 -32.09 35.05 11.56
C CYS A 883 -31.56 33.67 11.12
N ASP A 884 -30.48 33.63 10.35
CA ASP A 884 -29.63 32.45 10.24
C ASP A 884 -28.28 32.80 10.90
N PRO A 885 -27.79 32.08 11.93
CA PRO A 885 -26.41 32.24 12.34
C PRO A 885 -25.57 31.75 11.16
N ALA A 886 -25.15 32.67 10.30
CA ALA A 886 -24.24 32.39 9.21
C ALA A 886 -23.12 31.50 9.76
N ALA A 887 -23.03 30.26 9.27
CA ALA A 887 -21.76 29.54 9.30
C ALA A 887 -20.70 30.54 8.79
N PRO A 888 -19.51 30.63 9.39
CA PRO A 888 -18.58 31.72 9.12
C PRO A 888 -18.38 31.87 7.61
N GLU A 889 -18.90 32.98 7.07
CA GLU A 889 -18.78 33.34 5.66
C GLU A 889 -17.30 33.53 5.34
N VAL A 890 -16.89 32.91 4.25
CA VAL A 890 -15.59 33.12 3.63
C VAL A 890 -15.60 34.53 3.03
N ASP A 891 -14.58 35.33 3.28
CA ASP A 891 -14.43 36.68 2.72
C ASP A 891 -14.44 36.66 1.17
N ASP A 892 -15.55 37.07 0.55
CA ASP A 892 -15.77 36.98 -0.91
C ASP A 892 -15.05 38.05 -1.76
N ALA A 893 -14.35 39.01 -1.13
CA ALA A 893 -13.33 39.82 -1.83
C ALA A 893 -12.03 39.01 -2.07
N LYS A 894 -11.91 37.86 -1.41
CA LYS A 894 -10.84 36.87 -1.52
C LYS A 894 -11.49 35.49 -1.61
N PRO A 895 -12.18 35.17 -2.72
CA PRO A 895 -12.80 33.87 -2.88
C PRO A 895 -11.77 32.82 -2.49
N LYS A 896 -12.13 31.84 -1.63
CA LYS A 896 -11.30 30.65 -1.40
C LYS A 896 -11.17 29.92 -2.74
N LYS A 897 -10.26 30.40 -3.59
CA LYS A 897 -9.68 29.60 -4.64
C LYS A 897 -9.01 28.45 -3.89
N ASP A 898 -9.16 27.23 -4.38
CA ASP A 898 -8.22 26.20 -3.97
C ASP A 898 -6.82 26.77 -4.18
N LEU A 899 -6.08 26.94 -3.10
CA LEU A 899 -4.67 27.24 -3.15
C LEU A 899 -4.01 25.97 -3.68
N ARG A 900 -4.01 25.84 -5.01
CA ARG A 900 -3.14 24.91 -5.71
C ARG A 900 -1.80 25.60 -5.78
N GLY A 901 -1.16 25.57 -4.61
CA GLY A 901 0.15 26.11 -4.37
C GLY A 901 1.18 25.01 -4.56
N ALA A 902 2.14 25.23 -5.44
CA ALA A 902 3.28 24.34 -5.57
C ALA A 902 4.49 25.03 -4.96
N TRP A 903 5.15 24.33 -4.04
CA TRP A 903 6.42 24.79 -3.53
C TRP A 903 7.49 24.51 -4.57
N VAL A 904 8.32 25.52 -4.87
CA VAL A 904 9.52 25.34 -5.69
C VAL A 904 10.69 25.59 -4.76
N SER A 905 11.22 24.49 -4.25
CA SER A 905 12.30 24.43 -3.30
C SER A 905 13.63 24.64 -4.01
N THR A 906 14.46 25.46 -3.40
CA THR A 906 15.78 25.82 -3.93
C THR A 906 16.92 25.30 -3.06
N VAL A 907 16.61 24.99 -1.80
CA VAL A 907 17.54 24.30 -0.91
C VAL A 907 17.78 22.89 -1.43
N SER A 908 19.02 22.42 -1.37
CA SER A 908 19.41 21.11 -1.94
C SER A 908 19.16 20.96 -3.45
N ASN A 909 18.84 22.06 -4.16
CA ASN A 909 18.47 22.02 -5.59
C ASN A 909 17.29 21.09 -5.89
N ILE A 910 16.37 20.92 -4.92
CA ILE A 910 15.23 19.97 -4.98
C ILE A 910 14.35 20.22 -6.20
N ASP A 911 13.93 21.47 -6.43
CA ASP A 911 13.12 21.83 -7.59
C ASP A 911 13.88 22.82 -8.51
N TRP A 912 14.46 23.89 -7.95
CA TRP A 912 15.14 24.92 -8.75
C TRP A 912 16.26 25.68 -8.02
N PRO A 913 17.42 25.94 -8.64
CA PRO A 913 17.90 25.28 -9.85
C PRO A 913 18.19 23.81 -9.55
N SER A 914 18.18 22.91 -10.54
CA SER A 914 18.44 21.48 -10.30
C SER A 914 19.91 21.16 -10.05
N ALA A 915 20.81 22.13 -10.27
CA ALA A 915 22.22 22.03 -9.90
C ALA A 915 22.84 23.42 -9.72
N ARG A 916 23.76 23.53 -8.76
CA ARG A 916 24.51 24.76 -8.45
C ARG A 916 25.53 25.16 -9.52
N THR A 917 25.77 24.30 -10.51
CA THR A 917 26.71 24.53 -11.62
C THR A 917 26.04 25.12 -12.86
N LEU A 918 24.72 25.29 -12.85
CA LEU A 918 23.98 25.85 -13.99
C LEU A 918 24.33 27.32 -14.19
N THR A 919 24.45 27.76 -15.44
CA THR A 919 24.57 29.18 -15.78
C THR A 919 23.27 29.91 -15.47
N SER A 920 23.31 31.22 -15.21
CA SER A 920 22.12 31.99 -14.87
C SER A 920 21.00 31.90 -15.91
N ALA A 921 21.36 31.82 -17.20
CA ALA A 921 20.39 31.61 -18.28
C ALA A 921 19.69 30.24 -18.17
N GLN A 922 20.43 29.18 -17.85
CA GLN A 922 19.87 27.84 -17.65
C GLN A 922 19.01 27.76 -16.39
N GLN A 923 19.39 28.48 -15.33
CA GLN A 923 18.57 28.60 -14.13
C GLN A 923 17.26 29.32 -14.47
N GLN A 924 17.30 30.49 -15.11
CA GLN A 924 16.07 31.20 -15.51
C GLN A 924 15.17 30.34 -16.40
N ASP A 925 15.72 29.66 -17.41
CA ASP A 925 14.96 28.76 -18.28
C ASP A 925 14.32 27.58 -17.53
N GLN A 926 14.98 27.09 -16.48
CA GLN A 926 14.45 26.00 -15.66
C GLN A 926 13.34 26.48 -14.72
N LEU A 927 13.49 27.67 -14.11
CA LEU A 927 12.44 28.23 -13.27
C LEU A 927 11.21 28.54 -14.11
N LEU A 928 11.39 29.14 -15.28
CA LEU A 928 10.29 29.43 -16.20
C LEU A 928 9.57 28.15 -16.61
N ARG A 929 10.29 27.06 -16.93
CA ARG A 929 9.67 25.75 -17.21
C ARG A 929 8.88 25.18 -16.03
N ILE A 930 9.38 25.33 -14.81
CA ILE A 930 8.66 24.89 -13.61
C ILE A 930 7.41 25.74 -13.42
N LEU A 931 7.52 27.05 -13.50
CA LEU A 931 6.37 27.96 -13.39
C LEU A 931 5.33 27.71 -14.49
N ASP A 932 5.76 27.46 -15.73
CA ASP A 932 4.88 27.13 -16.85
C ASP A 932 4.22 25.75 -16.70
N THR A 933 4.92 24.77 -16.12
CA THR A 933 4.38 23.43 -15.82
C THR A 933 3.35 23.50 -14.70
N LEU A 934 3.64 24.23 -13.63
CA LEU A 934 2.72 24.45 -12.53
C LEU A 934 1.47 25.20 -13.02
N LYS A 935 1.67 26.23 -13.84
CA LYS A 935 0.56 26.94 -14.48
C LYS A 935 -0.27 26.04 -15.40
N SER A 936 0.34 25.18 -16.21
CA SER A 936 -0.37 24.30 -17.14
C SER A 936 -1.11 23.14 -16.46
N THR A 937 -0.66 22.73 -15.27
CA THR A 937 -1.29 21.69 -14.42
C THR A 937 -2.34 22.25 -13.46
N GLY A 938 -2.64 23.55 -13.55
CA GLY A 938 -3.69 24.19 -12.77
C GLY A 938 -3.25 24.71 -11.41
N PHE A 939 -1.96 24.68 -11.08
CA PHE A 939 -1.46 25.43 -9.93
C PHE A 939 -1.57 26.93 -10.19
N ASN A 940 -2.10 27.65 -9.21
CA ASN A 940 -2.36 29.08 -9.30
C ASN A 940 -1.44 29.92 -8.40
N THR A 941 -0.63 29.25 -7.59
CA THR A 941 0.29 29.87 -6.65
C THR A 941 1.60 29.08 -6.67
N VAL A 942 2.74 29.77 -6.63
CA VAL A 942 4.05 29.15 -6.47
C VAL A 942 4.74 29.74 -5.24
N PHE A 943 5.17 28.88 -4.34
CA PHE A 943 6.00 29.26 -3.20
C PHE A 943 7.46 29.01 -3.57
N LEU A 944 8.09 30.00 -4.19
CA LEU A 944 9.51 29.93 -4.53
C LEU A 944 10.37 30.22 -3.31
N GLN A 945 11.17 29.26 -2.90
CA GLN A 945 12.07 29.40 -1.76
C GLN A 945 13.24 30.34 -2.12
N ILE A 946 13.15 31.63 -1.80
CA ILE A 946 14.19 32.62 -2.15
C ILE A 946 15.26 32.81 -1.07
N ARG A 947 15.11 32.14 0.07
CA ARG A 947 16.07 32.15 1.19
C ARG A 947 16.26 30.75 1.79
N PRO A 948 16.99 29.87 1.10
CA PRO A 948 17.05 28.46 1.45
C PRO A 948 17.75 28.16 2.77
N GLU A 949 18.86 28.84 3.11
CA GLU A 949 19.65 28.55 4.32
C GLU A 949 20.13 29.82 5.06
N GLY A 950 19.27 30.85 5.11
CA GLY A 950 19.62 32.17 5.65
C GLY A 950 20.23 33.11 4.60
N ASP A 951 20.85 32.55 3.56
CA ASP A 951 21.30 33.25 2.35
C ASP A 951 20.15 33.59 1.38
N ALA A 952 20.42 34.33 0.29
CA ALA A 952 19.40 34.89 -0.60
C ALA A 952 19.62 34.59 -2.09
N LEU A 953 18.54 34.31 -2.82
CA LEU A 953 18.53 34.16 -4.28
C LEU A 953 18.38 35.48 -5.05
N TYR A 954 18.54 36.60 -4.36
CA TYR A 954 18.45 37.95 -4.90
C TYR A 954 19.52 38.82 -4.25
N ALA A 955 19.88 39.92 -4.92
CA ALA A 955 20.84 40.87 -4.37
C ALA A 955 20.33 41.44 -3.05
N SER A 956 21.04 41.13 -1.96
CA SER A 956 20.66 41.52 -0.60
C SER A 956 21.85 42.17 0.09
N THR A 957 21.58 43.19 0.91
CA THR A 957 22.57 43.86 1.77
C THR A 957 22.65 43.25 3.17
N ILE A 958 21.74 42.33 3.47
CA ILE A 958 21.58 41.71 4.80
C ILE A 958 22.09 40.27 4.78
N GLU A 959 21.91 39.58 3.65
CA GLU A 959 22.14 38.14 3.53
C GLU A 959 23.02 37.84 2.31
N PRO A 960 23.98 36.91 2.40
CA PRO A 960 24.87 36.58 1.29
C PRO A 960 24.11 35.92 0.14
N TRP A 961 24.67 35.98 -1.08
CA TRP A 961 24.11 35.21 -2.21
C TRP A 961 24.11 33.72 -1.92
N SER A 962 23.05 33.05 -2.33
CA SER A 962 22.83 31.68 -1.93
C SER A 962 23.83 30.72 -2.56
N TYR A 963 24.37 29.86 -1.69
CA TYR A 963 25.19 28.72 -2.11
C TYR A 963 24.50 27.89 -3.21
N TRP A 964 23.17 27.84 -3.19
CA TRP A 964 22.35 27.04 -4.09
C TRP A 964 22.27 27.56 -5.53
N LEU A 965 22.70 28.81 -5.81
CA LEU A 965 22.80 29.36 -7.17
C LEU A 965 24.18 29.18 -7.81
N THR A 966 25.26 29.23 -7.03
CA THR A 966 26.62 29.38 -7.58
C THR A 966 27.65 28.40 -7.01
N ASN A 967 27.20 27.45 -6.17
CA ASN A 967 28.04 26.46 -5.50
C ASN A 967 29.06 27.08 -4.52
N ALA A 968 28.90 28.37 -4.21
CA ALA A 968 29.73 29.11 -3.26
C ALA A 968 28.90 30.21 -2.58
N GLN A 969 28.74 30.12 -1.26
CA GLN A 969 27.98 31.11 -0.50
C GLN A 969 28.60 32.52 -0.65
N GLY A 970 27.76 33.54 -0.85
CA GLY A 970 28.17 34.92 -1.06
C GLY A 970 28.54 35.29 -2.50
N THR A 971 28.61 34.33 -3.43
CA THR A 971 28.97 34.59 -4.83
C THR A 971 27.72 34.78 -5.68
N ALA A 972 27.62 35.93 -6.35
CA ALA A 972 26.48 36.23 -7.25
C ALA A 972 26.54 35.38 -8.53
N PRO A 973 25.38 34.96 -9.09
CA PRO A 973 25.34 34.36 -10.42
C PRO A 973 25.86 35.37 -11.47
N ASN A 974 26.33 34.90 -12.64
CA ASN A 974 26.86 35.80 -13.67
C ASN A 974 26.39 35.38 -15.08
N PRO A 975 25.60 36.20 -15.78
CA PRO A 975 25.02 37.48 -15.32
C PRO A 975 23.95 37.27 -14.22
N PHE A 976 23.64 38.28 -13.39
CA PHE A 976 22.51 38.25 -12.45
C PHE A 976 21.57 39.44 -12.63
#